data_AF-A0A2V9BEC1-F1
#
_entry.id   AF-A0A2V9BEC1-F1
#
_cell.length_a   1.000
_cell.length_b   1.000
_cell.length_c   1.000
_cell.angle_alpha   90.00
_cell.angle_beta   90.00
_cell.angle_gamma   90.00
#
_symmetry.space_group_name_H-M   'P 1'
#
loop_
_entity.id
_entity.type
_entity.pdbx_description
1 polymer ?
#
loop_
_entity_poly.entity_id
_entity_poly.type
_entity_poly.pdbx_seq_one_letter_code
_entity_poly.pdbx_strand_id
1 'polypeptide(L)'
;SALVHGKEADWSMGDDAPPAFLSTLPRTLWDYCKQRFAQVTNPPIDPLRETHVMSLEVRLPATAAAPGGIVLPGPILTQGEFTDLAAQFGPVQTVDFSLPANTGVPGARGAVAQCSSTPLGGNARPGLFLLSDRGIGPERATLPALLATAALWKSMVRDGFSDVPLVVETAQAFDTHHIALLVAAGASAVVPHLMEQLAEAEEPGGMMKVRDAIYAGLRKVLARMGVSTLASYRNSYLFEIVGLSEDLCTEFFEDAADFAGQKSLDDLLADYLRLHKQAFSRVGEDMPDAGLYRFRKGAELHANSPEVVRRLHAHVKAPDAGKYPAFEELADGNGGVVFLRDLLETVASMPVPIEEVESAESILKRFSTQAMSLGSLSPEAHRTLALAMNRLGGKSNTGEGGEDPALWVNEPEAANKIKQVASGRFGVTSDYLVHAQELEIKMAQGSKPGEGGQLPARKVTPYIARIRHAVPGTPLISPPPHHDIYSIEDLAQLIHDLRAVNPRARIGVKLVSGAGVGIIAAGVAKAGADVITISGHNGGTGSSPLTSIKNTGLPWEIGLRETHETLVRAGLRSRLSLRVDGGLKFSRDILIGAILGADEFGFGTASLLAIGCVMARQCHLNTCPVGIATQDETLRARFSGKPEMVIAYFRALADEIRKKLAALGANSLTELKGAYDCLRPRSPNYAETPALALESNMDFRIAPQQVPGLHASLSEAHAPQDDFESDLRTVSIRNSDRSIGAALSGELARSRAAGRVSIPGIVKEFQGSAGQSFGAFLGSGIDFKLEGEANDYVAKGLSGGTIAITAGTGASRRGDVLAGNTVLYGATSGQLFVAGRAGERFAIRNSGALAVVEGVGQHGCEY
;
A
#
# COMPACT_ATOMS: atom_id res chain seq x y z
N SER A 1 -8.24 2.91 -22.16
CA SER A 1 -8.02 1.62 -21.46
C SER A 1 -9.32 0.85 -21.31
N ALA A 2 -10.36 1.42 -20.70
CA ALA A 2 -11.66 0.74 -20.51
C ALA A 2 -12.24 0.17 -21.81
N LEU A 3 -12.34 0.99 -22.87
CA LEU A 3 -12.83 0.52 -24.18
C LEU A 3 -11.93 -0.53 -24.84
N VAL A 4 -10.61 -0.31 -24.83
CA VAL A 4 -9.63 -1.14 -25.57
C VAL A 4 -9.29 -2.46 -24.85
N HIS A 5 -9.29 -2.45 -23.52
CA HIS A 5 -8.79 -3.56 -22.70
C HIS A 5 -9.82 -4.10 -21.69
N GLY A 6 -11.01 -3.48 -21.58
CA GLY A 6 -12.03 -3.89 -20.60
C GLY A 6 -11.63 -3.69 -19.14
N LYS A 7 -10.60 -2.86 -18.87
CA LYS A 7 -10.08 -2.62 -17.52
C LYS A 7 -9.51 -1.21 -17.36
N GLU A 8 -9.35 -0.80 -16.11
CA GLU A 8 -8.62 0.41 -15.73
C GLU A 8 -7.16 0.39 -16.25
N ALA A 9 -6.56 1.57 -16.35
CA ALA A 9 -5.21 1.72 -16.87
C ALA A 9 -4.17 1.24 -15.85
N ASP A 10 -3.23 0.40 -16.30
CA ASP A 10 -2.01 0.08 -15.56
C ASP A 10 -0.95 1.17 -15.80
N TRP A 11 -0.16 1.47 -14.78
CA TRP A 11 0.90 2.47 -14.81
C TRP A 11 2.11 2.06 -13.96
N SER A 12 3.10 2.95 -13.82
CA SER A 12 4.30 2.72 -13.01
C SER A 12 4.93 4.01 -12.49
N MET A 13 5.88 3.87 -11.56
CA MET A 13 6.40 4.91 -10.66
C MET A 13 5.34 5.39 -9.66
N GLY A 14 5.76 6.20 -8.69
CA GLY A 14 4.89 6.76 -7.66
C GLY A 14 4.21 8.04 -8.14
N ASP A 15 3.22 8.49 -7.36
CA ASP A 15 2.69 9.84 -7.51
C ASP A 15 3.66 10.86 -6.94
N ASP A 16 4.34 11.58 -7.81
CA ASP A 16 5.31 12.62 -7.45
C ASP A 16 4.84 14.00 -7.87
N ALA A 17 3.55 14.15 -8.23
CA ALA A 17 2.89 15.44 -8.37
C ALA A 17 2.42 15.95 -6.99
N PRO A 18 2.14 17.25 -6.84
CA PRO A 18 1.58 17.77 -5.61
C PRO A 18 0.23 17.12 -5.31
N PRO A 19 -0.04 16.73 -4.04
CA PRO A 19 -1.38 16.40 -3.61
C PRO A 19 -2.28 17.63 -3.78
N ALA A 20 -3.59 17.41 -3.84
CA ALA A 20 -4.55 18.44 -4.27
C ALA A 20 -4.39 19.78 -3.53
N PHE A 21 -4.22 19.70 -2.21
CA PHE A 21 -4.09 20.85 -1.32
C PHE A 21 -2.76 21.63 -1.45
N LEU A 22 -1.79 21.12 -2.20
CA LEU A 22 -0.52 21.81 -2.50
C LEU A 22 -0.40 22.20 -3.99
N SER A 23 -1.31 21.74 -4.82
CA SER A 23 -1.28 22.05 -6.25
C SER A 23 -1.59 23.53 -6.48
N THR A 24 -0.88 24.12 -7.44
CA THR A 24 -1.19 25.48 -7.92
C THR A 24 -2.30 25.47 -8.99
N LEU A 25 -2.62 24.29 -9.52
CA LEU A 25 -3.72 24.09 -10.46
C LEU A 25 -5.04 23.96 -9.69
N PRO A 26 -6.18 24.39 -10.27
CA PRO A 26 -7.49 24.04 -9.72
C PRO A 26 -7.63 22.51 -9.69
N ARG A 27 -7.87 21.96 -8.50
CA ARG A 27 -8.11 20.52 -8.30
C ARG A 27 -9.55 20.28 -7.92
N THR A 28 -10.08 19.15 -8.35
CA THR A 28 -11.47 18.77 -8.08
C THR A 28 -11.60 18.15 -6.71
N LEU A 29 -12.81 18.14 -6.13
CA LEU A 29 -13.04 17.54 -4.81
C LEU A 29 -12.63 16.06 -4.75
N TRP A 30 -12.71 15.34 -5.87
CA TRP A 30 -12.23 13.97 -6.00
C TRP A 30 -10.78 13.81 -5.54
N ASP A 31 -9.90 14.75 -5.91
CA ASP A 31 -8.47 14.67 -5.62
C ASP A 31 -8.12 14.81 -4.13
N TYR A 32 -9.02 15.40 -3.33
CA TYR A 32 -8.89 15.58 -1.88
C TYR A 32 -9.35 14.34 -1.09
N CYS A 33 -10.06 13.41 -1.73
CA CYS A 33 -10.60 12.21 -1.12
C CYS A 33 -9.71 11.00 -1.48
N LYS A 34 -9.12 10.32 -0.51
CA LYS A 34 -8.31 9.12 -0.71
C LYS A 34 -9.09 7.90 -0.25
N GLN A 35 -9.00 6.81 -1.00
CA GLN A 35 -9.70 5.57 -0.65
C GLN A 35 -8.98 4.90 0.51
N ARG A 36 -9.75 4.45 1.51
CA ARG A 36 -9.20 3.71 2.64
C ARG A 36 -8.87 2.27 2.24
N PHE A 37 -8.00 1.65 3.02
CA PHE A 37 -7.57 0.27 2.83
C PHE A 37 -7.30 -0.38 4.20
N ALA A 38 -7.45 -1.70 4.25
CA ALA A 38 -7.15 -2.48 5.43
C ALA A 38 -5.65 -2.82 5.47
N GLN A 39 -5.10 -2.84 6.68
CA GLN A 39 -3.77 -3.36 6.95
C GLN A 39 -3.73 -3.90 8.37
N VAL A 40 -3.31 -5.15 8.53
CA VAL A 40 -3.17 -5.89 9.80
C VAL A 40 -4.50 -6.23 10.50
N THR A 41 -5.35 -5.24 10.80
CA THR A 41 -6.57 -5.42 11.62
C THR A 41 -7.56 -6.39 11.01
N ASN A 42 -7.65 -6.40 9.69
CA ASN A 42 -8.45 -7.28 8.88
C ASN A 42 -7.80 -7.39 7.48
N PRO A 43 -8.08 -8.45 6.71
CA PRO A 43 -7.49 -8.63 5.40
C PRO A 43 -8.29 -7.92 4.29
N PRO A 44 -7.64 -7.46 3.21
CA PRO A 44 -8.32 -7.24 1.94
C PRO A 44 -8.78 -8.59 1.31
N ILE A 45 -9.68 -8.52 0.34
CA ILE A 45 -10.18 -9.68 -0.45
C ILE A 45 -9.44 -9.73 -1.81
N ASP A 46 -9.37 -10.88 -2.48
CA ASP A 46 -8.97 -10.93 -3.89
C ASP A 46 -10.17 -10.69 -4.83
N PRO A 47 -10.28 -9.52 -5.49
CA PRO A 47 -11.44 -9.15 -6.29
C PRO A 47 -11.47 -9.82 -7.67
N LEU A 48 -10.51 -10.71 -7.97
CA LEU A 48 -10.42 -11.45 -9.22
C LEU A 48 -10.81 -12.92 -8.98
N ARG A 49 -10.16 -13.58 -8.02
CA ARG A 49 -10.30 -15.02 -7.75
C ARG A 49 -11.43 -15.32 -6.78
N GLU A 50 -11.70 -14.41 -5.85
CA GLU A 50 -12.78 -14.53 -4.88
C GLU A 50 -14.02 -13.69 -5.30
N THR A 51 -14.14 -13.36 -6.59
CA THR A 51 -15.27 -12.56 -7.12
C THR A 51 -16.64 -13.13 -6.75
N HIS A 52 -16.75 -14.45 -6.57
CA HIS A 52 -18.00 -15.13 -6.24
C HIS A 52 -18.55 -14.78 -4.84
N VAL A 53 -17.71 -14.31 -3.91
CA VAL A 53 -18.19 -13.78 -2.63
C VAL A 53 -18.51 -12.29 -2.68
N MET A 54 -18.21 -11.63 -3.81
CA MET A 54 -18.43 -10.20 -3.98
C MET A 54 -19.73 -9.90 -4.74
N SER A 55 -20.42 -8.84 -4.35
CA SER A 55 -21.62 -8.39 -5.07
C SER A 55 -21.64 -6.87 -5.24
N LEU A 56 -21.93 -6.43 -6.45
CA LEU A 56 -22.20 -5.03 -6.77
C LEU A 56 -23.69 -4.72 -6.81
N GLU A 57 -24.56 -5.70 -6.54
CA GLU A 57 -26.00 -5.52 -6.65
C GLU A 57 -26.50 -4.33 -5.82
N VAL A 58 -27.34 -3.51 -6.45
CA VAL A 58 -28.08 -2.44 -5.77
C VAL A 58 -29.51 -2.90 -5.63
N ARG A 59 -29.99 -3.02 -4.38
CA ARG A 59 -31.37 -3.36 -4.07
C ARG A 59 -32.15 -2.09 -3.75
N LEU A 60 -33.17 -1.84 -4.54
CA LEU A 60 -34.08 -0.71 -4.41
C LEU A 60 -35.43 -1.19 -3.84
N PRO A 61 -36.17 -0.33 -3.10
CA PRO A 61 -37.41 -0.71 -2.46
C PRO A 61 -38.49 -1.12 -3.47
N ALA A 62 -39.52 -1.78 -2.96
CA ALA A 62 -40.68 -2.22 -3.75
C ALA A 62 -41.42 -1.05 -4.38
N THR A 63 -41.95 -1.28 -5.59
CA THR A 63 -42.83 -0.35 -6.30
C THR A 63 -44.14 -1.06 -6.67
N ALA A 64 -45.12 -0.32 -7.19
CA ALA A 64 -46.36 -0.92 -7.69
C ALA A 64 -46.10 -1.91 -8.85
N ALA A 65 -45.11 -1.63 -9.69
CA ALA A 65 -44.70 -2.49 -10.80
C ALA A 65 -43.79 -3.65 -10.35
N ALA A 66 -43.05 -3.49 -9.25
CA ALA A 66 -42.13 -4.47 -8.70
C ALA A 66 -42.34 -4.67 -7.19
N PRO A 67 -43.36 -5.45 -6.76
CA PRO A 67 -43.69 -5.63 -5.34
C PRO A 67 -42.57 -6.29 -4.50
N GLY A 68 -41.63 -6.98 -5.14
CA GLY A 68 -40.46 -7.59 -4.50
C GLY A 68 -39.23 -6.68 -4.42
N GLY A 69 -39.31 -5.43 -4.89
CA GLY A 69 -38.15 -4.56 -5.08
C GLY A 69 -37.50 -4.73 -6.45
N ILE A 70 -36.59 -3.81 -6.77
CA ILE A 70 -35.81 -3.81 -8.01
C ILE A 70 -34.36 -4.12 -7.66
N VAL A 71 -33.75 -5.06 -8.38
CA VAL A 71 -32.32 -5.41 -8.21
C VAL A 71 -31.57 -4.99 -9.47
N LEU A 72 -30.65 -4.04 -9.31
CA LEU A 72 -29.74 -3.62 -10.37
C LEU A 72 -28.43 -4.44 -10.26
N PRO A 73 -27.77 -4.79 -11.36
CA PRO A 73 -26.51 -5.54 -11.34
C PRO A 73 -25.33 -4.73 -10.78
N GLY A 74 -25.48 -3.41 -10.72
CA GLY A 74 -24.47 -2.48 -10.21
C GLY A 74 -25.00 -1.05 -10.14
N PRO A 75 -24.19 -0.09 -9.68
CA PRO A 75 -24.62 1.27 -9.42
C PRO A 75 -24.61 2.16 -10.67
N ILE A 76 -24.21 1.68 -11.84
CA ILE A 76 -24.15 2.51 -13.06
C ILE A 76 -25.36 2.21 -13.94
N LEU A 77 -26.07 3.28 -14.30
CA LEU A 77 -27.22 3.26 -15.19
C LEU A 77 -26.89 4.05 -16.47
N THR A 78 -27.33 3.55 -17.61
CA THR A 78 -27.45 4.36 -18.83
C THR A 78 -28.63 5.33 -18.70
N GLN A 79 -28.69 6.35 -19.55
CA GLN A 79 -29.83 7.26 -19.56
C GLN A 79 -31.17 6.53 -19.80
N GLY A 80 -31.16 5.54 -20.69
CA GLY A 80 -32.34 4.72 -21.00
C GLY A 80 -32.78 3.89 -19.79
N GLU A 81 -31.83 3.18 -19.16
CA GLU A 81 -32.07 2.38 -17.95
C GLU A 81 -32.62 3.25 -16.82
N PHE A 82 -32.12 4.48 -16.64
CA PHE A 82 -32.66 5.41 -15.65
C PHE A 82 -34.08 5.86 -15.99
N THR A 83 -34.39 6.14 -17.25
CA THR A 83 -35.74 6.56 -17.68
C THR A 83 -36.77 5.48 -17.37
N ASP A 84 -36.44 4.22 -17.67
CA ASP A 84 -37.27 3.06 -17.38
C ASP A 84 -37.42 2.81 -15.88
N LEU A 85 -36.35 3.05 -15.11
CA LEU A 85 -36.36 2.94 -13.65
C LEU A 85 -37.26 4.01 -13.02
N ALA A 86 -37.08 5.27 -13.42
CA ALA A 86 -37.83 6.41 -12.91
C ALA A 86 -39.34 6.26 -13.12
N ALA A 87 -39.76 5.68 -14.26
CA ALA A 87 -41.17 5.42 -14.55
C ALA A 87 -41.82 4.38 -13.63
N GLN A 88 -41.04 3.52 -12.96
CA GLN A 88 -41.54 2.52 -12.02
C GLN A 88 -41.63 3.05 -10.59
N PHE A 89 -40.83 4.07 -10.26
CA PHE A 89 -40.96 4.77 -8.99
C PHE A 89 -42.08 5.81 -9.07
N GLY A 90 -42.60 6.20 -7.90
CA GLY A 90 -43.59 7.27 -7.80
C GLY A 90 -43.01 8.64 -8.19
N PRO A 91 -43.51 9.75 -7.64
CA PRO A 91 -42.98 11.08 -7.93
C PRO A 91 -41.46 11.13 -7.76
N VAL A 92 -40.74 11.49 -8.83
CA VAL A 92 -39.29 11.74 -8.81
C VAL A 92 -39.06 13.16 -8.34
N GLN A 93 -38.34 13.33 -7.23
CA GLN A 93 -37.94 14.64 -6.76
C GLN A 93 -36.55 14.98 -7.31
N THR A 94 -36.52 15.87 -8.30
CA THR A 94 -35.29 16.34 -8.92
C THR A 94 -34.71 17.52 -8.15
N VAL A 95 -33.43 17.42 -7.81
CA VAL A 95 -32.59 18.48 -7.24
C VAL A 95 -31.55 18.86 -8.28
N ASP A 96 -31.70 20.04 -8.86
CA ASP A 96 -30.71 20.63 -9.76
C ASP A 96 -29.60 21.27 -8.93
N PHE A 97 -28.37 20.77 -9.05
CA PHE A 97 -27.19 21.32 -8.37
C PHE A 97 -26.32 22.19 -9.28
N SER A 98 -26.89 22.65 -10.39
CA SER A 98 -26.34 23.73 -11.19
C SER A 98 -26.79 25.11 -10.68
N LEU A 99 -26.00 26.13 -10.98
CA LEU A 99 -26.22 27.51 -10.55
C LEU A 99 -25.95 28.49 -11.69
N PRO A 100 -26.58 29.67 -11.72
CA PRO A 100 -26.20 30.72 -12.65
C PRO A 100 -24.74 31.14 -12.44
N ALA A 101 -23.89 30.99 -13.45
CA ALA A 101 -22.43 31.17 -13.32
C ALA A 101 -22.04 32.60 -12.91
N ASN A 102 -22.88 33.60 -13.23
CA ASN A 102 -22.66 35.01 -12.90
C ASN A 102 -22.88 35.36 -11.41
N THR A 103 -23.46 34.45 -10.62
CA THR A 103 -23.72 34.68 -9.19
C THR A 103 -22.50 34.45 -8.30
N GLY A 104 -21.42 33.89 -8.85
CA GLY A 104 -20.16 33.67 -8.14
C GLY A 104 -20.28 32.74 -6.94
N VAL A 105 -19.32 32.83 -6.02
CA VAL A 105 -19.27 32.03 -4.80
C VAL A 105 -20.53 32.18 -3.92
N PRO A 106 -21.12 33.38 -3.73
CA PRO A 106 -22.37 33.51 -2.97
C PRO A 106 -23.53 32.68 -3.55
N GLY A 107 -23.67 32.66 -4.88
CA GLY A 107 -24.68 31.81 -5.52
C GLY A 107 -24.38 30.33 -5.39
N ALA A 108 -23.09 29.94 -5.42
CA ALA A 108 -22.67 28.57 -5.18
C ALA A 108 -22.98 28.13 -3.74
N ARG A 109 -22.74 28.97 -2.74
CA ARG A 109 -23.20 28.73 -1.36
C ARG A 109 -24.72 28.59 -1.29
N GLY A 110 -25.45 29.44 -2.00
CA GLY A 110 -26.92 29.34 -2.11
C GLY A 110 -27.37 27.99 -2.66
N ALA A 111 -26.71 27.48 -3.69
CA ALA A 111 -27.00 26.16 -4.26
C ALA A 111 -26.62 25.01 -3.29
N VAL A 112 -25.53 25.13 -2.53
CA VAL A 112 -25.17 24.15 -1.47
C VAL A 112 -26.23 24.15 -0.37
N ALA A 113 -26.66 25.33 0.08
CA ALA A 113 -27.74 25.47 1.05
C ALA A 113 -29.05 24.89 0.51
N GLN A 114 -29.35 25.08 -0.77
CA GLN A 114 -30.52 24.46 -1.40
C GLN A 114 -30.41 22.93 -1.35
N CYS A 115 -29.27 22.33 -1.67
CA CYS A 115 -29.09 20.87 -1.56
C CYS A 115 -29.29 20.38 -0.11
N SER A 116 -28.81 21.16 0.86
CA SER A 116 -28.86 20.85 2.30
C SER A 116 -30.23 21.08 2.96
N SER A 117 -31.09 21.86 2.31
CA SER A 117 -32.40 22.30 2.81
C SER A 117 -33.56 22.00 1.86
N THR A 118 -33.30 21.25 0.77
CA THR A 118 -34.31 20.93 -0.24
C THR A 118 -35.52 20.36 0.51
N PRO A 119 -36.68 21.05 0.48
CA PRO A 119 -37.83 20.63 1.24
C PRO A 119 -38.29 19.28 0.71
N LEU A 120 -38.13 18.25 1.53
CA LEU A 120 -38.63 16.90 1.25
C LEU A 120 -40.13 16.76 1.60
N GLY A 121 -40.78 17.91 1.91
CA GLY A 121 -42.13 18.02 2.46
C GLY A 121 -43.17 18.65 1.52
N GLY A 122 -43.28 18.19 0.27
CA GLY A 122 -44.54 18.30 -0.47
C GLY A 122 -45.62 17.38 0.12
N ASN A 123 -46.87 17.48 -0.35
CA ASN A 123 -47.99 16.64 0.16
C ASN A 123 -47.82 15.12 -0.10
N ALA A 124 -46.82 14.69 -0.87
CA ALA A 124 -46.58 13.28 -1.20
C ALA A 124 -45.09 12.91 -1.04
N ARG A 125 -44.82 11.77 -0.39
CA ARG A 125 -43.47 11.18 -0.24
C ARG A 125 -42.91 10.81 -1.63
N PRO A 126 -41.72 11.29 -2.01
CA PRO A 126 -41.12 10.93 -3.29
C PRO A 126 -40.74 9.44 -3.31
N GLY A 127 -40.85 8.83 -4.49
CA GLY A 127 -40.43 7.45 -4.71
C GLY A 127 -38.94 7.34 -5.03
N LEU A 128 -38.32 8.43 -5.51
CA LEU A 128 -36.92 8.49 -5.92
C LEU A 128 -36.44 9.95 -5.89
N PHE A 129 -35.19 10.15 -5.48
CA PHE A 129 -34.48 11.43 -5.61
C PHE A 129 -33.52 11.39 -6.79
N LEU A 130 -33.57 12.42 -7.63
CA LEU A 130 -32.62 12.63 -8.72
C LEU A 130 -31.79 13.88 -8.43
N LEU A 131 -30.50 13.72 -8.16
CA LEU A 131 -29.55 14.83 -8.09
C LEU A 131 -28.91 15.01 -9.47
N SER A 132 -29.14 16.14 -10.15
CA SER A 132 -28.73 16.32 -11.55
C SER A 132 -27.95 17.60 -11.84
N ASP A 133 -26.89 17.49 -12.66
CA ASP A 133 -26.17 18.62 -13.26
C ASP A 133 -26.44 18.81 -14.76
N ARG A 134 -27.51 18.22 -15.29
CA ARG A 134 -27.84 18.28 -16.73
C ARG A 134 -27.96 19.71 -17.27
N GLY A 135 -28.25 20.67 -16.40
CA GLY A 135 -28.33 22.09 -16.72
C GLY A 135 -26.99 22.78 -16.99
N ILE A 136 -25.84 22.10 -16.91
CA ILE A 136 -24.54 22.71 -17.19
C ILE A 136 -24.47 23.33 -18.60
N GLY A 137 -23.96 24.55 -18.69
CA GLY A 137 -23.84 25.28 -19.95
C GLY A 137 -23.14 26.62 -19.75
N PRO A 138 -22.96 27.45 -20.80
CA PRO A 138 -22.17 28.68 -20.71
C PRO A 138 -22.57 29.59 -19.52
N GLU A 139 -23.87 29.70 -19.27
CA GLU A 139 -24.45 30.54 -18.21
C GLU A 139 -24.71 29.79 -16.89
N ARG A 140 -24.47 28.47 -16.84
CA ARG A 140 -24.79 27.62 -15.68
C ARG A 140 -23.61 26.74 -15.28
N ALA A 141 -23.01 27.07 -14.14
CA ALA A 141 -21.97 26.27 -13.50
C ALA A 141 -22.58 25.19 -12.61
N THR A 142 -21.76 24.29 -12.06
CA THR A 142 -22.21 23.18 -11.22
C THR A 142 -21.44 23.11 -9.92
N LEU A 143 -22.11 22.66 -8.86
CA LEU A 143 -21.43 22.27 -7.62
C LEU A 143 -20.60 21.00 -7.83
N PRO A 144 -19.59 20.72 -6.98
CA PRO A 144 -18.96 19.42 -6.93
C PRO A 144 -20.01 18.33 -6.70
N ALA A 145 -20.09 17.32 -7.58
CA ALA A 145 -21.12 16.29 -7.49
C ALA A 145 -21.08 15.52 -6.15
N LEU A 146 -19.89 15.24 -5.63
CA LEU A 146 -19.72 14.59 -4.31
C LEU A 146 -20.25 15.45 -3.16
N LEU A 147 -19.98 16.76 -3.18
CA LEU A 147 -20.47 17.69 -2.17
C LEU A 147 -21.99 17.77 -2.20
N ALA A 148 -22.58 17.92 -3.39
CA ALA A 148 -24.03 17.96 -3.56
C ALA A 148 -24.70 16.64 -3.12
N THR A 149 -24.05 15.51 -3.40
CA THR A 149 -24.51 14.18 -2.96
C THR A 149 -24.51 14.08 -1.43
N ALA A 150 -23.40 14.44 -0.79
CA ALA A 150 -23.28 14.40 0.68
C ALA A 150 -24.28 15.36 1.36
N ALA A 151 -24.41 16.58 0.85
CA ALA A 151 -25.36 17.58 1.36
C ALA A 151 -26.81 17.10 1.28
N LEU A 152 -27.22 16.59 0.11
CA LEU A 152 -28.58 16.08 -0.09
C LEU A 152 -28.83 14.81 0.75
N TRP A 153 -27.87 13.88 0.78
CA TRP A 153 -28.00 12.66 1.57
C TRP A 153 -28.17 12.96 3.06
N LYS A 154 -27.37 13.88 3.62
CA LYS A 154 -27.52 14.33 5.02
C LYS A 154 -28.91 14.92 5.29
N SER A 155 -29.43 15.73 4.37
CA SER A 155 -30.81 16.24 4.45
C SER A 155 -31.85 15.10 4.41
N MET A 156 -31.68 14.13 3.50
CA MET A 156 -32.56 12.97 3.39
C MET A 156 -32.59 12.14 4.66
N VAL A 157 -31.44 11.88 5.29
CA VAL A 157 -31.37 11.16 6.57
C VAL A 157 -32.09 11.92 7.67
N ARG A 158 -31.79 13.22 7.82
CA ARG A 158 -32.41 14.09 8.85
C ARG A 158 -33.94 14.10 8.74
N ASP A 159 -34.47 14.12 7.53
CA ASP A 159 -35.90 14.29 7.29
C ASP A 159 -36.65 12.94 7.10
N GLY A 160 -35.96 11.79 7.27
CA GLY A 160 -36.60 10.46 7.27
C GLY A 160 -36.81 9.82 5.90
N PHE A 161 -35.90 10.06 4.95
CA PHE A 161 -35.92 9.56 3.57
C PHE A 161 -34.70 8.68 3.22
N SER A 162 -33.99 8.14 4.21
CA SER A 162 -32.81 7.27 3.99
C SER A 162 -33.14 5.95 3.27
N ASP A 163 -34.40 5.53 3.26
CA ASP A 163 -34.93 4.37 2.54
C ASP A 163 -35.30 4.67 1.07
N VAL A 164 -35.35 5.95 0.67
CA VAL A 164 -35.68 6.37 -0.69
C VAL A 164 -34.40 6.36 -1.55
N PRO A 165 -34.44 5.79 -2.78
CA PRO A 165 -33.27 5.79 -3.67
C PRO A 165 -32.81 7.20 -4.05
N LEU A 166 -31.50 7.44 -3.93
CA LEU A 166 -30.82 8.61 -4.49
C LEU A 166 -30.06 8.22 -5.76
N VAL A 167 -30.46 8.77 -6.91
CA VAL A 167 -29.74 8.65 -8.18
C VAL A 167 -29.01 9.95 -8.48
N VAL A 168 -27.73 9.85 -8.84
CA VAL A 168 -26.89 11.00 -9.21
C VAL A 168 -26.66 11.00 -10.72
N GLU A 169 -27.27 11.94 -11.44
CA GLU A 169 -27.01 12.20 -12.85
C GLU A 169 -25.93 13.28 -12.97
N THR A 170 -24.73 12.91 -13.40
CA THR A 170 -23.60 13.84 -13.40
C THR A 170 -22.66 13.73 -14.60
N ALA A 171 -22.19 14.89 -15.07
CA ALA A 171 -21.11 15.03 -16.03
C ALA A 171 -19.73 14.91 -15.39
N GLN A 172 -19.61 14.77 -14.06
CA GLN A 172 -18.33 14.84 -13.33
C GLN A 172 -17.74 13.47 -12.99
N ALA A 173 -18.49 12.39 -13.19
CA ALA A 173 -18.03 11.02 -12.92
C ALA A 173 -17.45 10.39 -14.20
N PHE A 174 -16.16 10.01 -14.18
CA PHE A 174 -15.43 9.48 -15.34
C PHE A 174 -14.55 8.25 -15.05
N ASP A 175 -14.38 7.87 -13.79
CA ASP A 175 -13.59 6.71 -13.42
C ASP A 175 -14.18 5.96 -12.22
N THR A 176 -13.55 4.84 -11.87
CA THR A 176 -13.90 4.00 -10.73
C THR A 176 -13.93 4.77 -9.40
N HIS A 177 -13.01 5.71 -9.20
CA HIS A 177 -12.89 6.43 -7.94
C HIS A 177 -14.08 7.37 -7.73
N HIS A 178 -14.52 8.08 -8.76
CA HIS A 178 -15.66 8.99 -8.66
C HIS A 178 -16.95 8.22 -8.31
N ILE A 179 -17.18 7.08 -9.00
CA ILE A 179 -18.34 6.23 -8.73
C ILE A 179 -18.28 5.65 -7.30
N ALA A 180 -17.10 5.19 -6.86
CA ALA A 180 -16.91 4.70 -5.50
C ALA A 180 -17.21 5.77 -4.44
N LEU A 181 -16.75 7.00 -4.63
CA LEU A 181 -17.00 8.09 -3.68
C LEU A 181 -18.48 8.48 -3.61
N LEU A 182 -19.16 8.57 -4.77
CA LEU A 182 -20.61 8.86 -4.80
C LEU A 182 -21.43 7.80 -4.06
N VAL A 183 -21.11 6.51 -4.26
CA VAL A 183 -21.80 5.43 -3.55
C VAL A 183 -21.46 5.46 -2.05
N ALA A 184 -20.19 5.68 -1.69
CA ALA A 184 -19.77 5.80 -0.29
C ALA A 184 -20.46 6.96 0.43
N ALA A 185 -20.81 8.05 -0.29
CA ALA A 185 -21.55 9.20 0.20
C ALA A 185 -23.09 9.05 0.13
N GLY A 186 -23.61 7.87 -0.23
CA GLY A 186 -25.04 7.54 -0.13
C GLY A 186 -25.78 7.35 -1.46
N ALA A 187 -25.15 7.58 -2.62
CA ALA A 187 -25.81 7.34 -3.91
C ALA A 187 -26.19 5.85 -4.07
N SER A 188 -27.44 5.60 -4.44
CA SER A 188 -27.92 4.26 -4.83
C SER A 188 -27.45 3.90 -6.23
N ALA A 189 -27.51 4.84 -7.16
CA ALA A 189 -27.01 4.66 -8.52
C ALA A 189 -26.51 5.99 -9.11
N VAL A 190 -25.74 5.90 -10.19
CA VAL A 190 -25.12 7.02 -10.90
C VAL A 190 -25.42 6.88 -12.39
N VAL A 191 -25.85 7.99 -13.00
CA VAL A 191 -26.00 8.15 -14.45
C VAL A 191 -24.86 9.07 -14.92
N PRO A 192 -23.70 8.53 -15.35
CA PRO A 192 -22.55 9.33 -15.74
C PRO A 192 -22.70 9.84 -17.18
N HIS A 193 -23.63 10.77 -17.39
CA HIS A 193 -24.15 11.08 -18.74
C HIS A 193 -23.09 11.56 -19.74
N LEU A 194 -22.06 12.29 -19.31
CA LEU A 194 -20.97 12.71 -20.20
C LEU A 194 -20.01 11.55 -20.52
N MET A 195 -19.76 10.63 -19.57
CA MET A 195 -18.99 9.41 -19.83
C MET A 195 -19.71 8.51 -20.84
N GLU A 196 -21.02 8.34 -20.70
CA GLU A 196 -21.85 7.57 -21.64
C GLU A 196 -21.76 8.17 -23.04
N GLN A 197 -21.95 9.48 -23.18
CA GLN A 197 -21.84 10.18 -24.47
C GLN A 197 -20.47 9.98 -25.13
N LEU A 198 -19.38 10.12 -24.37
CA LEU A 198 -18.03 9.93 -24.90
C LEU A 198 -17.77 8.48 -25.29
N ALA A 199 -18.21 7.52 -24.47
CA ALA A 199 -18.02 6.10 -24.74
C ALA A 199 -18.75 5.66 -26.02
N GLU A 200 -20.01 6.08 -26.19
CA GLU A 200 -20.81 5.76 -27.38
C GLU A 200 -20.32 6.49 -28.65
N ALA A 201 -19.75 7.69 -28.50
CA ALA A 201 -19.15 8.42 -29.62
C ALA A 201 -17.88 7.74 -30.15
N GLU A 202 -17.08 7.15 -29.26
CA GLU A 202 -15.87 6.41 -29.63
C GLU A 202 -16.19 5.02 -30.23
N GLU A 203 -17.17 4.32 -29.65
CA GLU A 203 -17.58 3.00 -30.12
C GLU A 203 -19.05 2.72 -29.75
N PRO A 204 -19.91 2.27 -30.71
CA PRO A 204 -21.27 1.84 -30.38
C PRO A 204 -21.30 0.72 -29.33
N GLY A 205 -22.08 0.89 -28.27
CA GLY A 205 -22.11 0.01 -27.10
C GLY A 205 -20.91 0.21 -26.16
N GLY A 206 -20.13 1.26 -26.36
CA GLY A 206 -18.94 1.60 -25.58
C GLY A 206 -19.24 1.77 -24.10
N MET A 207 -20.43 2.29 -23.75
CA MET A 207 -20.81 2.48 -22.35
C MET A 207 -20.87 1.15 -21.58
N MET A 208 -21.30 0.06 -22.22
CA MET A 208 -21.33 -1.26 -21.58
C MET A 208 -19.92 -1.76 -21.22
N LYS A 209 -18.94 -1.57 -22.12
CA LYS A 209 -17.53 -1.94 -21.86
C LYS A 209 -16.92 -1.08 -20.75
N VAL A 210 -17.26 0.21 -20.73
CA VAL A 210 -16.81 1.12 -19.66
C VAL A 210 -17.43 0.72 -18.32
N ARG A 211 -18.72 0.40 -18.28
CA ARG A 211 -19.42 -0.10 -17.11
C ARG A 211 -18.76 -1.36 -16.54
N ASP A 212 -18.44 -2.35 -17.40
CA ASP A 212 -17.78 -3.58 -16.97
C ASP A 212 -16.38 -3.30 -16.39
N ALA A 213 -15.61 -2.41 -17.03
CA ALA A 213 -14.30 -1.99 -16.54
C ALA A 213 -14.39 -1.29 -15.17
N ILE A 214 -15.39 -0.41 -14.98
CA ILE A 214 -15.63 0.26 -13.69
C ILE A 214 -16.12 -0.75 -12.65
N TYR A 215 -16.97 -1.72 -12.99
CA TYR A 215 -17.39 -2.77 -12.07
C TYR A 215 -16.23 -3.65 -11.60
N ALA A 216 -15.30 -3.99 -12.51
CA ALA A 216 -14.04 -4.63 -12.11
C ALA A 216 -13.22 -3.74 -11.16
N GLY A 217 -13.17 -2.43 -11.42
CA GLY A 217 -12.54 -1.46 -10.54
C GLY A 217 -13.20 -1.33 -9.17
N LEU A 218 -14.54 -1.27 -9.11
CA LEU A 218 -15.31 -1.12 -7.88
C LEU A 218 -15.08 -2.30 -6.96
N ARG A 219 -15.06 -3.53 -7.49
CA ARG A 219 -14.70 -4.71 -6.70
C ARG A 219 -13.32 -4.54 -6.06
N LYS A 220 -12.34 -3.99 -6.77
CA LYS A 220 -11.02 -3.69 -6.18
C LYS A 220 -11.11 -2.67 -5.05
N VAL A 221 -11.85 -1.57 -5.24
CA VAL A 221 -12.03 -0.55 -4.20
C VAL A 221 -12.64 -1.15 -2.92
N LEU A 222 -13.73 -1.91 -3.05
CA LEU A 222 -14.37 -2.60 -1.94
C LEU A 222 -13.42 -3.60 -1.26
N ALA A 223 -12.72 -4.40 -2.07
CA ALA A 223 -11.82 -5.43 -1.61
C ALA A 223 -10.63 -4.89 -0.81
N ARG A 224 -10.17 -3.65 -1.06
CA ARG A 224 -9.07 -3.03 -0.29
C ARG A 224 -9.36 -2.95 1.20
N MET A 225 -10.64 -2.80 1.58
CA MET A 225 -11.07 -2.77 2.99
C MET A 225 -11.62 -4.12 3.47
N GLY A 226 -11.61 -5.15 2.62
CA GLY A 226 -12.24 -6.43 2.93
C GLY A 226 -13.76 -6.40 2.88
N VAL A 227 -14.36 -5.45 2.14
CA VAL A 227 -15.81 -5.35 1.97
C VAL A 227 -16.24 -6.21 0.78
N SER A 228 -17.17 -7.12 1.00
CA SER A 228 -17.66 -8.02 -0.06
C SER A 228 -18.81 -7.42 -0.89
N THR A 229 -19.67 -6.60 -0.29
CA THR A 229 -20.90 -6.14 -0.95
C THR A 229 -21.00 -4.63 -1.05
N LEU A 230 -21.45 -4.14 -2.20
CA LEU A 230 -21.72 -2.72 -2.42
C LEU A 230 -22.79 -2.18 -1.48
N ALA A 231 -23.76 -3.03 -1.09
CA ALA A 231 -24.76 -2.69 -0.09
C ALA A 231 -24.15 -2.28 1.26
N SER A 232 -23.05 -2.91 1.69
CA SER A 232 -22.32 -2.53 2.91
C SER A 232 -21.38 -1.34 2.71
N TYR A 233 -20.97 -1.10 1.46
CA TYR A 233 -20.10 0.02 1.10
C TYR A 233 -20.85 1.34 0.93
N ARG A 234 -22.13 1.31 0.53
CA ARG A 234 -22.97 2.50 0.40
C ARG A 234 -23.15 3.19 1.75
N ASN A 235 -23.01 4.50 1.79
CA ASN A 235 -23.09 5.31 3.03
C ASN A 235 -22.05 4.89 4.09
N SER A 236 -20.91 4.34 3.68
CA SER A 236 -19.86 3.92 4.61
C SER A 236 -18.82 5.00 4.87
N TYR A 237 -18.76 6.03 4.02
CA TYR A 237 -17.69 7.03 4.01
C TYR A 237 -16.28 6.41 4.11
N LEU A 238 -16.05 5.25 3.47
CA LEU A 238 -14.76 4.55 3.43
C LEU A 238 -13.72 5.23 2.51
N PHE A 239 -13.59 6.53 2.67
CA PHE A 239 -12.54 7.38 2.16
C PHE A 239 -12.04 8.31 3.27
N GLU A 240 -10.90 8.94 3.05
CA GLU A 240 -10.29 9.90 3.94
C GLU A 240 -10.07 11.22 3.21
N ILE A 241 -10.29 12.34 3.88
CA ILE A 241 -10.20 13.69 3.31
C ILE A 241 -8.88 14.31 3.74
N VAL A 242 -8.19 14.99 2.82
CA VAL A 242 -6.90 15.61 3.11
C VAL A 242 -6.85 17.03 2.57
N GLY A 243 -6.67 18.00 3.47
CA GLY A 243 -6.36 19.39 3.12
C GLY A 243 -7.58 20.33 2.98
N LEU A 244 -8.79 19.80 3.16
CA LEU A 244 -10.02 20.60 3.29
C LEU A 244 -10.12 21.20 4.70
N SER A 245 -10.78 22.35 4.85
CA SER A 245 -10.95 22.98 6.16
C SER A 245 -11.80 22.13 7.10
N GLU A 246 -11.51 22.19 8.40
CA GLU A 246 -12.25 21.46 9.45
C GLU A 246 -13.76 21.72 9.39
N ASP A 247 -14.19 22.97 9.20
CA ASP A 247 -15.60 23.34 9.04
C ASP A 247 -16.26 22.61 7.86
N LEU A 248 -15.56 22.46 6.74
CA LEU A 248 -16.08 21.80 5.53
C LEU A 248 -16.19 20.29 5.74
N CYS A 249 -15.18 19.68 6.38
CA CYS A 249 -15.21 18.28 6.76
C CYS A 249 -16.37 18.00 7.73
N THR A 250 -16.50 18.79 8.79
CA THR A 250 -17.54 18.63 9.82
C THR A 250 -18.94 18.84 9.25
N GLU A 251 -19.12 19.81 8.35
CA GLU A 251 -20.46 20.09 7.81
C GLU A 251 -20.96 18.97 6.89
N PHE A 252 -20.12 18.44 5.99
CA PHE A 252 -20.57 17.54 4.90
C PHE A 252 -20.02 16.11 4.97
N PHE A 253 -18.95 15.88 5.72
CA PHE A 253 -18.20 14.62 5.71
C PHE A 253 -17.82 14.16 7.12
N GLU A 254 -18.66 14.42 8.12
CA GLU A 254 -18.39 14.13 9.54
C GLU A 254 -18.08 12.65 9.84
N ASP A 255 -18.55 11.73 9.00
CA ASP A 255 -18.29 10.29 9.12
C ASP A 255 -17.03 9.82 8.36
N ALA A 256 -16.44 10.67 7.53
CA ALA A 256 -15.16 10.36 6.88
C ALA A 256 -14.01 10.67 7.84
N ALA A 257 -12.94 9.87 7.77
CA ALA A 257 -11.70 10.27 8.42
C ALA A 257 -11.14 11.50 7.69
N ASP A 258 -10.64 12.50 8.42
CA ASP A 258 -10.07 13.68 7.80
C ASP A 258 -8.74 14.10 8.42
N PHE A 259 -7.95 14.76 7.58
CA PHE A 259 -6.74 15.47 7.92
C PHE A 259 -6.97 16.89 7.46
N ALA A 260 -7.55 17.70 8.36
CA ALA A 260 -7.97 19.06 8.07
C ALA A 260 -6.78 19.94 7.64
N GLY A 261 -6.97 20.62 6.53
CA GLY A 261 -6.11 21.71 6.05
C GLY A 261 -6.87 23.03 6.01
N GLN A 262 -6.68 23.78 4.94
CA GLN A 262 -7.17 25.16 4.87
C GLN A 262 -8.16 25.42 3.74
N LYS A 263 -8.31 24.48 2.79
CA LYS A 263 -9.14 24.71 1.61
C LYS A 263 -10.61 24.80 2.06
N SER A 264 -11.12 26.02 2.13
CA SER A 264 -12.49 26.27 2.59
C SER A 264 -13.51 25.87 1.54
N LEU A 265 -14.79 25.81 1.94
CA LEU A 265 -15.89 25.65 0.99
C LEU A 265 -15.83 26.73 -0.11
N ASP A 266 -15.58 28.00 0.24
CA ASP A 266 -15.53 29.09 -0.73
C ASP A 266 -14.40 28.93 -1.74
N ASP A 267 -13.22 28.50 -1.26
CA ASP A 267 -12.08 28.25 -2.13
C ASP A 267 -12.35 27.10 -3.10
N LEU A 268 -13.04 26.05 -2.64
CA LEU A 268 -13.44 24.91 -3.47
C LEU A 268 -14.46 25.34 -4.54
N LEU A 269 -15.49 26.10 -4.13
CA LEU A 269 -16.51 26.61 -5.06
C LEU A 269 -15.92 27.60 -6.08
N ALA A 270 -14.98 28.43 -5.66
CA ALA A 270 -14.25 29.34 -6.54
C ALA A 270 -13.42 28.58 -7.60
N ASP A 271 -12.81 27.45 -7.24
CA ASP A 271 -12.09 26.60 -8.21
C ASP A 271 -13.02 26.01 -9.27
N TYR A 272 -14.20 25.54 -8.88
CA TYR A 272 -15.19 25.04 -9.84
C TYR A 272 -15.70 26.13 -10.78
N LEU A 273 -15.94 27.35 -10.28
CA LEU A 273 -16.30 28.50 -11.11
C LEU A 273 -15.16 28.92 -12.05
N ARG A 274 -13.90 28.81 -11.61
CA ARG A 274 -12.73 29.07 -12.44
C ARG A 274 -12.60 28.04 -13.57
N LEU A 275 -12.76 26.75 -13.25
CA LEU A 275 -12.78 25.67 -14.24
C LEU A 275 -13.90 25.87 -15.27
N HIS A 276 -15.10 26.24 -14.80
CA HIS A 276 -16.24 26.58 -15.65
C HIS A 276 -15.89 27.70 -16.63
N LYS A 277 -15.43 28.84 -16.10
CA LYS A 277 -15.04 30.00 -16.91
C LYS A 277 -13.96 29.64 -17.94
N GLN A 278 -12.98 28.83 -17.54
CA GLN A 278 -11.92 28.39 -18.43
C GLN A 278 -12.46 27.53 -19.58
N ALA A 279 -13.31 26.54 -19.28
CA ALA A 279 -13.90 25.66 -20.28
C ALA A 279 -14.73 26.44 -21.32
N PHE A 280 -15.59 27.36 -20.88
CA PHE A 280 -16.43 28.15 -21.79
C PHE A 280 -15.71 29.34 -22.45
N SER A 281 -14.48 29.65 -22.04
CA SER A 281 -13.61 30.61 -22.74
C SER A 281 -12.80 30.00 -23.88
N ARG A 282 -12.68 28.66 -23.93
CA ARG A 282 -11.83 27.92 -24.89
C ARG A 282 -12.63 26.96 -25.77
N VAL A 283 -13.86 27.34 -26.10
CA VAL A 283 -14.75 26.48 -26.90
C VAL A 283 -14.11 26.22 -28.27
N GLY A 284 -13.90 24.95 -28.59
CA GLY A 284 -13.28 24.49 -29.85
C GLY A 284 -11.78 24.23 -29.78
N GLU A 285 -11.12 24.44 -28.63
CA GLU A 285 -9.73 24.03 -28.40
C GLU A 285 -9.65 22.62 -27.79
N ASP A 286 -8.57 21.89 -28.11
CA ASP A 286 -8.28 20.60 -27.47
C ASP A 286 -8.01 20.76 -25.97
N MET A 287 -8.39 19.75 -25.18
CA MET A 287 -8.12 19.74 -23.74
C MET A 287 -6.61 19.70 -23.48
N PRO A 288 -6.04 20.64 -22.72
CA PRO A 288 -4.61 20.65 -22.44
C PRO A 288 -4.20 19.50 -21.52
N ASP A 289 -3.04 18.89 -21.78
CA ASP A 289 -2.41 17.93 -20.87
C ASP A 289 -1.88 18.67 -19.63
N ALA A 290 -2.65 18.65 -18.55
CA ALA A 290 -2.30 19.28 -17.27
C ALA A 290 -1.07 18.64 -16.58
N GLY A 291 -0.52 17.56 -17.13
CA GLY A 291 0.68 16.92 -16.60
C GLY A 291 0.44 16.13 -15.32
N LEU A 292 -0.81 15.83 -14.93
CA LEU A 292 -1.08 15.19 -13.62
C LEU A 292 -0.44 13.81 -13.45
N TYR A 293 -0.29 13.02 -14.52
CA TYR A 293 0.22 11.63 -14.44
C TYR A 293 1.71 11.50 -14.80
N ARG A 294 2.26 12.51 -15.49
CA ARG A 294 3.64 12.54 -15.96
C ARG A 294 4.04 13.99 -16.25
N PHE A 295 5.31 14.27 -16.02
CA PHE A 295 5.87 15.58 -16.28
C PHE A 295 5.59 16.08 -17.71
N ARG A 296 5.13 17.34 -17.77
CA ARG A 296 4.96 18.13 -18.99
C ARG A 296 5.55 19.51 -18.75
N LYS A 297 6.24 20.05 -19.76
CA LYS A 297 6.83 21.38 -19.66
C LYS A 297 5.73 22.42 -19.54
N GLY A 298 5.74 23.22 -18.48
CA GLY A 298 4.75 24.29 -18.24
C GLY A 298 3.41 23.79 -17.68
N ALA A 299 3.33 22.55 -17.20
CA ALA A 299 2.14 21.99 -16.56
C ALA A 299 2.40 21.73 -15.06
N GLU A 300 1.66 20.79 -14.44
CA GLU A 300 1.83 20.43 -13.03
C GLU A 300 3.28 20.06 -12.68
N LEU A 301 3.67 20.40 -11.45
CA LEU A 301 5.00 20.11 -10.92
C LEU A 301 5.20 18.60 -10.69
N HIS A 302 6.44 18.15 -10.76
CA HIS A 302 6.83 16.79 -10.38
C HIS A 302 8.15 16.78 -9.63
N ALA A 303 8.19 16.05 -8.52
CA ALA A 303 9.40 15.92 -7.72
C ALA A 303 10.53 15.14 -8.42
N ASN A 304 10.23 14.38 -9.48
CA ASN A 304 11.24 13.79 -10.35
C ASN A 304 11.20 14.43 -11.74
N SER A 305 11.60 15.70 -11.81
CA SER A 305 11.67 16.47 -13.05
C SER A 305 12.95 16.18 -13.86
N PRO A 306 13.02 16.56 -15.15
CA PRO A 306 14.26 16.46 -15.93
C PRO A 306 15.45 17.19 -15.31
N GLU A 307 15.20 18.24 -14.51
CA GLU A 307 16.24 18.96 -13.78
C GLU A 307 16.89 18.10 -12.70
N VAL A 308 16.04 17.48 -11.85
CA VAL A 308 16.45 16.55 -10.79
C VAL A 308 17.26 15.40 -11.37
N VAL A 309 16.74 14.77 -12.44
CA VAL A 309 17.43 13.68 -13.15
C VAL A 309 18.80 14.14 -13.66
N ARG A 310 18.85 15.30 -14.33
CA ARG A 310 20.10 15.80 -14.93
C ARG A 310 21.16 16.13 -13.90
N ARG A 311 20.81 16.85 -12.82
CA ARG A 311 21.77 17.25 -11.78
C ARG A 311 22.27 16.05 -10.99
N LEU A 312 21.39 15.11 -10.63
CA LEU A 312 21.81 13.87 -9.97
C LEU A 312 22.72 13.02 -10.87
N HIS A 313 22.35 12.82 -12.14
CA HIS A 313 23.20 12.12 -13.10
C HIS A 313 24.56 12.80 -13.30
N ALA A 314 24.60 14.13 -13.27
CA ALA A 314 25.84 14.88 -13.40
C ALA A 314 26.78 14.64 -12.19
N HIS A 315 26.23 14.55 -10.98
CA HIS A 315 26.97 14.19 -9.76
C HIS A 315 27.49 12.77 -9.80
N VAL A 316 26.61 11.77 -9.97
CA VAL A 316 27.02 10.36 -9.86
C VAL A 316 27.96 9.89 -10.97
N LYS A 317 27.98 10.59 -12.13
CA LYS A 317 28.95 10.34 -13.21
C LYS A 317 30.32 10.98 -12.98
N ALA A 318 30.40 12.02 -12.15
CA ALA A 318 31.64 12.73 -11.82
C ALA A 318 31.60 13.24 -10.37
N PRO A 319 31.71 12.35 -9.36
CA PRO A 319 31.49 12.68 -7.95
C PRO A 319 32.43 13.77 -7.43
N ASP A 320 33.68 13.78 -7.90
CA ASP A 320 34.72 14.71 -7.45
C ASP A 320 34.63 16.09 -8.12
N ALA A 321 33.69 16.28 -9.06
CA ALA A 321 33.54 17.53 -9.79
C ALA A 321 32.71 18.60 -9.02
N GLY A 322 32.41 18.37 -7.73
CA GLY A 322 31.69 19.34 -6.89
C GLY A 322 30.25 19.62 -7.33
N LYS A 323 29.58 18.64 -7.95
CA LYS A 323 28.24 18.82 -8.56
C LYS A 323 27.06 18.55 -7.62
N TYR A 324 27.30 17.90 -6.47
CA TYR A 324 26.26 17.61 -5.49
C TYR A 324 25.55 18.86 -4.94
N PRO A 325 26.24 19.96 -4.57
CA PRO A 325 25.57 21.15 -4.05
C PRO A 325 24.50 21.69 -5.01
N ALA A 326 24.78 21.72 -6.31
CA ALA A 326 23.78 22.14 -7.31
C ALA A 326 22.57 21.20 -7.39
N PHE A 327 22.73 19.90 -7.10
CA PHE A 327 21.60 18.99 -6.95
C PHE A 327 20.84 19.26 -5.66
N GLU A 328 21.53 19.44 -4.53
CA GLU A 328 20.93 19.68 -3.22
C GLU A 328 20.15 21.01 -3.16
N GLU A 329 20.60 22.06 -3.87
CA GLU A 329 19.87 23.33 -4.01
C GLU A 329 18.43 23.16 -4.55
N LEU A 330 18.12 22.04 -5.21
CA LEU A 330 16.75 21.74 -5.65
C LEU A 330 15.80 21.45 -4.47
N ALA A 331 16.33 21.05 -3.31
CA ALA A 331 15.57 20.84 -2.08
C ALA A 331 14.96 22.14 -1.53
N ASP A 332 15.58 23.27 -1.84
CA ASP A 332 15.17 24.60 -1.39
C ASP A 332 14.12 25.23 -2.33
N GLY A 333 13.42 24.45 -3.13
CA GLY A 333 12.20 24.92 -3.81
C GLY A 333 12.45 25.79 -5.05
N ASN A 334 13.62 25.71 -5.69
CA ASN A 334 13.87 26.28 -7.02
C ASN A 334 12.88 25.79 -8.12
N GLY A 335 11.96 24.87 -7.78
CA GLY A 335 10.88 24.39 -8.65
C GLY A 335 9.46 24.42 -8.06
N GLY A 336 9.22 25.05 -6.89
CA GLY A 336 7.91 25.11 -6.23
C GLY A 336 7.67 24.07 -5.12
N VAL A 337 6.48 24.09 -4.51
CA VAL A 337 6.03 23.18 -3.44
C VAL A 337 5.41 21.93 -4.07
N VAL A 338 5.86 20.74 -3.68
CA VAL A 338 5.32 19.46 -4.16
C VAL A 338 4.83 18.58 -3.02
N PHE A 339 5.54 18.52 -1.90
CA PHE A 339 5.18 17.68 -0.75
C PHE A 339 4.92 18.51 0.50
N LEU A 340 4.25 17.92 1.49
CA LEU A 340 3.91 18.61 2.74
C LEU A 340 5.15 19.14 3.46
N ARG A 341 6.23 18.35 3.50
CA ARG A 341 7.52 18.79 4.04
C ARG A 341 8.15 19.98 3.32
N ASP A 342 7.74 20.31 2.09
CA ASP A 342 8.26 21.48 1.38
C ASP A 342 7.79 22.81 2.01
N LEU A 343 6.74 22.76 2.84
CA LEU A 343 6.24 23.88 3.63
C LEU A 343 7.03 24.14 4.92
N LEU A 344 7.91 23.21 5.32
CA LEU A 344 8.58 23.22 6.62
C LEU A 344 10.07 23.52 6.50
N GLU A 345 10.62 24.38 7.34
CA GLU A 345 12.06 24.57 7.45
C GLU A 345 12.57 24.28 8.86
N THR A 346 13.84 23.90 8.96
CA THR A 346 14.49 23.64 10.23
C THR A 346 14.90 24.94 10.91
N VAL A 347 14.67 25.04 12.21
CA VAL A 347 15.06 26.21 13.03
C VAL A 347 16.41 25.96 13.65
N ALA A 348 17.43 26.73 13.25
CA ALA A 348 18.77 26.62 13.79
C ALA A 348 18.83 26.98 15.29
N SER A 349 19.60 26.20 16.04
CA SER A 349 20.04 26.53 17.41
C SER A 349 21.50 27.03 17.39
N MET A 350 22.21 26.98 18.52
CA MET A 350 23.66 27.19 18.53
C MET A 350 24.37 26.09 17.75
N PRO A 351 25.11 26.42 16.68
CA PRO A 351 25.82 25.42 15.88
C PRO A 351 26.87 24.68 16.70
N VAL A 352 27.11 23.41 16.34
CA VAL A 352 28.17 22.57 16.92
C VAL A 352 29.29 22.36 15.89
N PRO A 353 30.54 22.11 16.32
CA PRO A 353 31.62 21.71 15.42
C PRO A 353 31.26 20.45 14.63
N ILE A 354 31.62 20.41 13.34
CA ILE A 354 31.32 19.27 12.47
C ILE A 354 32.00 17.98 12.95
N GLU A 355 33.09 18.11 13.69
CA GLU A 355 33.83 17.02 14.33
C GLU A 355 33.06 16.35 15.47
N GLU A 356 32.11 17.06 16.10
CA GLU A 356 31.23 16.52 17.16
C GLU A 356 30.00 15.80 16.58
N VAL A 357 29.64 16.10 15.32
CA VAL A 357 28.54 15.44 14.62
C VAL A 357 28.89 14.01 14.23
N GLU A 358 27.94 13.09 14.43
CA GLU A 358 28.05 11.67 14.08
C GLU A 358 28.64 11.46 12.67
N SER A 359 29.41 10.38 12.52
CA SER A 359 30.14 10.13 11.28
C SER A 359 29.21 9.82 10.11
N ALA A 360 29.70 10.00 8.88
CA ALA A 360 28.94 9.68 7.68
C ALA A 360 28.56 8.18 7.65
N GLU A 361 29.46 7.31 8.11
CA GLU A 361 29.22 5.87 8.22
C GLU A 361 28.10 5.54 9.21
N SER A 362 27.95 6.30 10.29
CA SER A 362 26.84 6.15 11.23
C SER A 362 25.51 6.46 10.56
N ILE A 363 25.44 7.58 9.82
CA ILE A 363 24.24 7.99 9.07
C ILE A 363 23.90 6.97 7.98
N LEU A 364 24.90 6.50 7.21
CA LEU A 364 24.72 5.54 6.12
C LEU A 364 24.12 4.20 6.58
N LYS A 365 24.39 3.76 7.81
CA LYS A 365 23.78 2.54 8.39
C LYS A 365 22.26 2.65 8.58
N ARG A 366 21.74 3.87 8.63
CA ARG A 366 20.30 4.17 8.72
C ARG A 366 19.62 4.13 7.35
N PHE A 367 20.39 4.05 6.27
CA PHE A 367 19.85 4.06 4.90
C PHE A 367 19.62 2.66 4.36
N SER A 368 18.49 2.51 3.67
CA SER A 368 18.16 1.31 2.91
C SER A 368 17.69 1.62 1.51
N THR A 369 18.14 0.85 0.50
CA THR A 369 17.42 0.81 -0.78
C THR A 369 16.17 -0.04 -0.58
N GLN A 370 15.01 0.55 -0.86
CA GLN A 370 13.72 -0.05 -0.53
C GLN A 370 13.35 -1.24 -1.43
N ALA A 371 12.37 -2.01 -0.94
CA ALA A 371 11.86 -3.22 -1.57
C ALA A 371 11.46 -3.01 -3.04
N MET A 372 12.30 -3.49 -3.96
CA MET A 372 12.06 -3.48 -5.40
C MET A 372 12.39 -4.86 -5.95
N SER A 373 11.37 -5.59 -6.42
CA SER A 373 11.53 -7.02 -6.73
C SER A 373 12.44 -7.28 -7.93
N LEU A 374 13.26 -8.33 -7.81
CA LEU A 374 13.83 -9.01 -8.96
C LEU A 374 12.69 -9.49 -9.87
N GLY A 375 12.68 -9.05 -11.13
CA GLY A 375 11.55 -9.16 -12.04
C GLY A 375 10.95 -7.80 -12.38
N SER A 376 10.64 -6.97 -11.37
CA SER A 376 10.34 -5.55 -11.61
C SER A 376 11.59 -4.82 -12.11
N LEU A 377 12.70 -5.01 -11.41
CA LEU A 377 14.03 -4.59 -11.83
C LEU A 377 14.75 -5.72 -12.57
N SER A 378 15.66 -5.34 -13.45
CA SER A 378 16.62 -6.25 -14.07
C SER A 378 17.57 -6.85 -13.01
N PRO A 379 18.12 -8.05 -13.25
CA PRO A 379 19.14 -8.63 -12.38
C PRO A 379 20.33 -7.68 -12.15
N GLU A 380 20.75 -6.95 -13.18
CA GLU A 380 21.87 -6.02 -13.12
C GLU A 380 21.60 -4.86 -12.16
N ALA A 381 20.41 -4.24 -12.25
CA ALA A 381 20.03 -3.14 -11.38
C ALA A 381 19.86 -3.61 -9.92
N HIS A 382 19.21 -4.76 -9.71
CA HIS A 382 18.98 -5.32 -8.37
C HIS A 382 20.31 -5.63 -7.65
N ARG A 383 21.21 -6.33 -8.34
CA ARG A 383 22.57 -6.64 -7.88
C ARG A 383 23.38 -5.38 -7.58
N THR A 384 23.30 -4.38 -8.46
CA THR A 384 24.06 -3.12 -8.33
C THR A 384 23.70 -2.37 -7.05
N LEU A 385 22.42 -2.31 -6.72
CA LEU A 385 21.95 -1.65 -5.50
C LEU A 385 22.43 -2.40 -4.24
N ALA A 386 22.32 -3.73 -4.23
CA ALA A 386 22.74 -4.53 -3.09
C ALA A 386 24.24 -4.40 -2.82
N LEU A 387 25.07 -4.53 -3.85
CA LEU A 387 26.51 -4.37 -3.74
C LEU A 387 26.91 -2.98 -3.22
N ALA A 388 26.24 -1.92 -3.71
CA ALA A 388 26.50 -0.56 -3.24
C ALA A 388 26.16 -0.38 -1.76
N MET A 389 24.97 -0.80 -1.34
CA MET A 389 24.51 -0.63 0.04
C MET A 389 25.34 -1.45 1.02
N ASN A 390 25.73 -2.67 0.63
CA ASN A 390 26.58 -3.52 1.46
C ASN A 390 27.95 -2.89 1.69
N ARG A 391 28.57 -2.31 0.65
CA ARG A 391 29.84 -1.56 0.76
C ARG A 391 29.73 -0.29 1.61
N LEU A 392 28.57 0.36 1.65
CA LEU A 392 28.30 1.53 2.50
C LEU A 392 28.04 1.17 3.96
N GLY A 393 27.85 -0.10 4.30
CA GLY A 393 27.34 -0.52 5.61
C GLY A 393 25.84 -0.28 5.81
N GLY A 394 25.14 0.26 4.81
CA GLY A 394 23.69 0.31 4.76
C GLY A 394 23.07 -1.05 4.39
N LYS A 395 21.80 -1.02 3.98
CA LYS A 395 21.02 -2.23 3.67
C LYS A 395 20.34 -2.13 2.31
N SER A 396 20.11 -3.27 1.67
CA SER A 396 19.25 -3.38 0.49
C SER A 396 18.16 -4.43 0.73
N ASN A 397 17.05 -4.30 0.02
CA ASN A 397 15.85 -5.11 0.22
C ASN A 397 15.48 -5.86 -1.07
N THR A 398 15.25 -7.18 -0.96
CA THR A 398 14.91 -8.04 -2.10
C THR A 398 13.63 -7.61 -2.82
N GLY A 399 12.70 -6.97 -2.11
CA GLY A 399 11.30 -6.92 -2.49
C GLY A 399 10.66 -8.31 -2.59
N GLU A 400 9.43 -8.36 -3.09
CA GLU A 400 8.59 -9.56 -3.15
C GLU A 400 9.02 -10.62 -4.19
N GLY A 401 10.20 -10.48 -4.80
CA GLY A 401 10.59 -11.25 -5.99
C GLY A 401 11.36 -12.54 -5.72
N GLY A 402 11.67 -12.83 -4.45
CA GLY A 402 12.73 -13.78 -4.09
C GLY A 402 14.12 -13.22 -4.38
N GLU A 403 15.14 -14.06 -4.20
CA GLU A 403 16.53 -13.77 -4.53
C GLU A 403 17.18 -15.07 -5.04
N ASP A 404 18.10 -14.96 -6.00
CA ASP A 404 18.76 -16.14 -6.58
C ASP A 404 19.72 -16.77 -5.56
N PRO A 405 19.54 -18.03 -5.14
CA PRO A 405 20.42 -18.68 -4.17
C PRO A 405 21.89 -18.75 -4.60
N ALA A 406 22.14 -18.77 -5.92
CA ALA A 406 23.51 -18.76 -6.45
C ALA A 406 24.30 -17.50 -6.03
N LEU A 407 23.60 -16.40 -5.74
CA LEU A 407 24.19 -15.15 -5.26
C LEU A 407 24.88 -15.35 -3.90
N TRP A 408 24.30 -16.13 -2.99
CA TRP A 408 24.82 -16.30 -1.62
C TRP A 408 26.14 -17.07 -1.59
N VAL A 409 26.36 -17.92 -2.59
CA VAL A 409 27.58 -18.74 -2.72
C VAL A 409 28.62 -18.02 -3.57
N ASN A 410 28.21 -17.53 -4.75
CA ASN A 410 29.16 -17.03 -5.75
C ASN A 410 29.54 -15.56 -5.50
N GLU A 411 28.61 -14.76 -4.98
CA GLU A 411 28.79 -13.31 -4.81
C GLU A 411 28.09 -12.78 -3.53
N PRO A 412 28.47 -13.27 -2.34
CA PRO A 412 27.80 -12.92 -1.08
C PRO A 412 27.79 -11.42 -0.78
N GLU A 413 28.77 -10.66 -1.28
CA GLU A 413 28.79 -9.19 -1.15
C GLU A 413 27.60 -8.49 -1.84
N ALA A 414 26.95 -9.14 -2.80
CA ALA A 414 25.78 -8.62 -3.49
C ALA A 414 24.45 -9.15 -2.91
N ALA A 415 24.47 -9.93 -1.83
CA ALA A 415 23.26 -10.43 -1.19
C ALA A 415 22.48 -9.33 -0.46
N ASN A 416 21.16 -9.30 -0.62
CA ASN A 416 20.32 -8.34 0.09
C ASN A 416 20.23 -8.68 1.58
N LYS A 417 20.49 -7.68 2.43
CA LYS A 417 20.42 -7.82 3.89
C LYS A 417 18.99 -7.84 4.43
N ILE A 418 18.07 -7.16 3.76
CA ILE A 418 16.64 -7.19 4.07
C ILE A 418 15.96 -8.12 3.07
N LYS A 419 15.20 -9.09 3.58
CA LYS A 419 14.47 -10.08 2.79
C LYS A 419 12.99 -9.96 3.06
N GLN A 420 12.21 -9.72 2.03
CA GLN A 420 10.79 -9.44 2.16
C GLN A 420 9.96 -10.72 2.13
N VAL A 421 9.03 -10.83 3.08
CA VAL A 421 7.97 -11.84 3.12
C VAL A 421 6.67 -11.12 2.75
N ALA A 422 6.16 -11.39 1.54
CA ALA A 422 4.95 -10.78 1.00
C ALA A 422 3.89 -11.86 0.68
N SER A 423 2.65 -11.45 0.39
CA SER A 423 1.50 -12.34 0.16
C SER A 423 1.71 -13.45 -0.89
N GLY A 424 2.53 -13.21 -1.91
CA GLY A 424 2.84 -14.22 -2.92
C GLY A 424 3.77 -15.35 -2.45
N ARG A 425 4.51 -15.13 -1.35
CA ARG A 425 5.59 -16.01 -0.83
C ARG A 425 6.61 -16.45 -1.88
N PHE A 426 6.80 -15.66 -2.94
CA PHE A 426 7.72 -15.98 -4.01
C PHE A 426 9.16 -16.09 -3.50
N GLY A 427 9.76 -17.26 -3.69
CA GLY A 427 11.16 -17.54 -3.30
C GLY A 427 11.41 -17.54 -1.78
N VAL A 428 10.36 -17.61 -0.96
CA VAL A 428 10.49 -17.64 0.51
C VAL A 428 10.70 -19.08 0.96
N THR A 429 11.96 -19.44 1.21
CA THR A 429 12.38 -20.75 1.71
C THR A 429 13.13 -20.62 3.05
N SER A 430 13.33 -21.72 3.76
CA SER A 430 14.18 -21.71 4.97
C SER A 430 15.57 -21.14 4.69
N ASP A 431 16.18 -21.50 3.56
CA ASP A 431 17.49 -21.01 3.14
C ASP A 431 17.49 -19.50 2.85
N TYR A 432 16.46 -19.02 2.13
CA TYR A 432 16.25 -17.59 1.92
C TYR A 432 16.17 -16.84 3.26
N LEU A 433 15.36 -17.32 4.21
CA LEU A 433 15.10 -16.64 5.48
C LEU A 433 16.35 -16.51 6.36
N VAL A 434 17.22 -17.52 6.39
CA VAL A 434 18.43 -17.51 7.24
C VAL A 434 19.54 -16.59 6.73
N HIS A 435 19.52 -16.21 5.46
CA HIS A 435 20.47 -15.26 4.87
C HIS A 435 20.08 -13.79 5.14
N ALA A 436 19.01 -13.52 5.88
CA ALA A 436 18.57 -12.17 6.22
C ALA A 436 19.24 -11.62 7.49
N GLN A 437 19.55 -10.33 7.48
CA GLN A 437 19.75 -9.54 8.72
C GLN A 437 18.43 -8.94 9.21
N GLU A 438 17.47 -8.77 8.30
CA GLU A 438 16.11 -8.32 8.61
C GLU A 438 15.11 -9.00 7.67
N LEU A 439 14.01 -9.48 8.24
CA LEU A 439 12.88 -10.04 7.53
C LEU A 439 11.74 -9.01 7.55
N GLU A 440 11.36 -8.50 6.38
CA GLU A 440 10.31 -7.47 6.26
C GLU A 440 8.98 -8.10 5.84
N ILE A 441 7.98 -8.09 6.72
CA ILE A 441 6.60 -8.44 6.41
C ILE A 441 5.96 -7.27 5.66
N LYS A 442 5.62 -7.48 4.39
CA LYS A 442 5.03 -6.44 3.54
C LYS A 442 3.50 -6.48 3.60
N MET A 443 2.91 -5.69 4.48
CA MET A 443 1.45 -5.55 4.52
C MET A 443 0.94 -4.74 3.32
N ALA A 444 1.60 -3.64 3.00
CA ALA A 444 1.17 -2.76 1.91
C ALA A 444 2.35 -1.96 1.31
N GLN A 445 2.09 -1.27 0.20
CA GLN A 445 3.00 -0.29 -0.41
C GLN A 445 2.23 0.94 -0.87
N GLY A 446 2.83 2.14 -0.77
CA GLY A 446 2.11 3.40 -0.94
C GLY A 446 1.40 3.61 -2.28
N SER A 447 1.91 3.00 -3.37
CA SER A 447 1.32 3.15 -4.70
C SER A 447 0.04 2.33 -4.93
N LYS A 448 -0.22 1.33 -4.08
CA LYS A 448 -1.35 0.39 -4.17
C LYS A 448 -1.59 -0.37 -2.85
N PRO A 449 -1.86 0.34 -1.76
CA PRO A 449 -2.28 -0.29 -0.52
C PRO A 449 -3.61 -1.03 -0.69
N GLY A 450 -3.79 -2.10 0.10
CA GLY A 450 -4.94 -3.00 -0.02
C GLY A 450 -4.94 -3.88 -1.28
N GLU A 451 -3.83 -3.93 -2.04
CA GLU A 451 -3.66 -4.74 -3.24
C GLU A 451 -2.34 -5.52 -3.25
N GLY A 452 -2.30 -6.58 -4.06
CA GLY A 452 -1.12 -7.42 -4.24
C GLY A 452 -0.05 -6.85 -5.18
N GLY A 453 1.15 -7.43 -5.06
CA GLY A 453 2.22 -7.30 -6.04
C GLY A 453 1.77 -7.66 -7.47
N GLN A 454 2.32 -6.98 -8.48
CA GLN A 454 1.98 -7.23 -9.88
C GLN A 454 3.25 -7.30 -10.73
N LEU A 455 3.41 -8.40 -11.46
CA LEU A 455 4.44 -8.57 -12.47
C LEU A 455 3.81 -9.00 -13.80
N PRO A 456 3.88 -8.16 -14.85
CA PRO A 456 3.34 -8.51 -16.16
C PRO A 456 3.97 -9.76 -16.76
N ALA A 457 3.17 -10.57 -17.45
CA ALA A 457 3.55 -11.83 -18.11
C ALA A 457 4.89 -11.76 -18.87
N ARG A 458 5.07 -10.72 -19.69
CA ARG A 458 6.29 -10.44 -20.47
C ARG A 458 7.59 -10.29 -19.64
N LYS A 459 7.47 -10.09 -18.32
CA LYS A 459 8.59 -9.98 -17.38
C LYS A 459 8.81 -11.27 -16.59
N VAL A 460 7.98 -12.29 -16.78
CA VAL A 460 8.09 -13.59 -16.12
C VAL A 460 8.88 -14.52 -17.04
N THR A 461 10.16 -14.20 -17.21
CA THR A 461 11.10 -15.01 -17.98
C THR A 461 11.37 -16.35 -17.27
N PRO A 462 11.95 -17.36 -17.94
CA PRO A 462 12.34 -18.60 -17.27
C PRO A 462 13.21 -18.39 -16.02
N TYR A 463 14.10 -17.39 -16.06
CA TYR A 463 14.92 -16.99 -14.92
C TYR A 463 14.07 -16.53 -13.73
N ILE A 464 13.14 -15.60 -13.96
CA ILE A 464 12.26 -15.08 -12.90
C ILE A 464 11.30 -16.17 -12.40
N ALA A 465 10.73 -16.95 -13.32
CA ALA A 465 9.83 -18.04 -13.02
C ALA A 465 10.49 -19.09 -12.10
N ARG A 466 11.75 -19.45 -12.37
CA ARG A 466 12.53 -20.38 -11.53
C ARG A 466 12.66 -19.88 -10.09
N ILE A 467 13.09 -18.63 -9.91
CA ILE A 467 13.29 -18.03 -8.57
C ILE A 467 11.98 -17.96 -7.79
N ARG A 468 10.88 -17.70 -8.50
CA ARG A 468 9.55 -17.58 -7.90
C ARG A 468 8.78 -18.89 -7.81
N HIS A 469 9.35 -20.00 -8.28
CA HIS A 469 8.65 -21.29 -8.41
C HIS A 469 7.31 -21.15 -9.17
N ALA A 470 7.34 -20.38 -10.26
CA ALA A 470 6.18 -20.01 -11.06
C ALA A 470 6.28 -20.52 -12.50
N VAL A 471 5.21 -20.33 -13.28
CA VAL A 471 5.16 -20.71 -14.69
C VAL A 471 5.68 -19.55 -15.57
N PRO A 472 6.68 -19.79 -16.45
CA PRO A 472 7.15 -18.77 -17.39
C PRO A 472 6.02 -18.19 -18.25
N GLY A 473 6.07 -16.89 -18.53
CA GLY A 473 5.11 -16.18 -19.38
C GLY A 473 3.72 -15.96 -18.76
N THR A 474 3.50 -16.35 -17.50
CA THR A 474 2.22 -16.13 -16.80
C THR A 474 2.28 -14.86 -15.96
N PRO A 475 1.28 -13.97 -15.99
CA PRO A 475 1.29 -12.78 -15.13
C PRO A 475 1.19 -13.18 -13.66
N LEU A 476 2.00 -12.54 -12.80
CA LEU A 476 1.96 -12.79 -11.36
C LEU A 476 1.26 -11.62 -10.67
N ILE A 477 -0.01 -11.82 -10.36
CA ILE A 477 -0.80 -10.94 -9.48
C ILE A 477 -0.86 -11.66 -8.13
N SER A 478 -0.14 -11.14 -7.14
CA SER A 478 -0.14 -11.70 -5.79
C SER A 478 -1.52 -11.51 -5.16
N PRO A 479 -1.92 -12.38 -4.21
CA PRO A 479 -3.09 -12.12 -3.38
C PRO A 479 -2.97 -10.74 -2.72
N PRO A 480 -4.04 -9.95 -2.58
CA PRO A 480 -4.02 -8.75 -1.76
C PRO A 480 -3.66 -9.02 -0.29
N PRO A 481 -4.26 -10.02 0.40
CA PRO A 481 -3.92 -10.30 1.78
C PRO A 481 -2.74 -11.25 1.89
N HIS A 482 -2.08 -11.23 3.04
CA HIS A 482 -1.38 -12.40 3.54
C HIS A 482 -2.42 -13.39 4.05
N HIS A 483 -2.45 -14.62 3.53
CA HIS A 483 -3.45 -15.62 3.94
C HIS A 483 -3.18 -16.22 5.33
N ASP A 484 -2.07 -15.83 5.96
CA ASP A 484 -1.69 -16.10 7.34
C ASP A 484 -1.64 -14.82 8.20
N ILE A 485 -2.32 -13.75 7.77
CA ILE A 485 -2.53 -12.51 8.54
C ILE A 485 -3.95 -12.00 8.28
N TYR A 486 -4.93 -12.50 9.04
CA TYR A 486 -6.31 -12.02 9.01
C TYR A 486 -6.65 -11.14 10.22
N SER A 487 -5.75 -11.05 11.19
CA SER A 487 -5.85 -10.19 12.36
C SER A 487 -4.48 -9.86 12.94
N ILE A 488 -4.45 -9.10 14.03
CA ILE A 488 -3.21 -8.72 14.70
C ILE A 488 -2.50 -9.92 15.37
N GLU A 489 -3.26 -10.88 15.89
CA GLU A 489 -2.73 -12.11 16.46
C GLU A 489 -2.08 -13.02 15.41
N ASP A 490 -2.61 -13.03 14.19
CA ASP A 490 -2.00 -13.75 13.07
C ASP A 490 -0.68 -13.09 12.63
N LEU A 491 -0.62 -11.75 12.61
CA LEU A 491 0.65 -11.04 12.41
C LEU A 491 1.65 -11.43 13.50
N ALA A 492 1.23 -11.47 14.76
CA ALA A 492 2.09 -11.90 15.87
C ALA A 492 2.58 -13.35 15.67
N GLN A 493 1.73 -14.24 15.14
CA GLN A 493 2.12 -15.60 14.79
C GLN A 493 3.16 -15.65 13.65
N LEU A 494 3.01 -14.85 12.59
CA LEU A 494 4.04 -14.78 11.55
C LEU A 494 5.36 -14.20 12.09
N ILE A 495 5.32 -13.17 12.94
CA ILE A 495 6.52 -12.65 13.61
C ILE A 495 7.20 -13.77 14.43
N HIS A 496 6.43 -14.56 15.16
CA HIS A 496 6.93 -15.72 15.92
C HIS A 496 7.58 -16.77 14.98
N ASP A 497 6.92 -17.13 13.87
CA ASP A 497 7.45 -18.08 12.89
C ASP A 497 8.79 -17.62 12.29
N LEU A 498 8.89 -16.33 11.92
CA LEU A 498 10.09 -15.74 11.31
C LEU A 498 11.24 -15.63 12.31
N ARG A 499 10.96 -15.30 13.57
CA ARG A 499 11.97 -15.32 14.65
C ARG A 499 12.44 -16.73 14.95
N ALA A 500 11.53 -17.71 14.95
CA ALA A 500 11.89 -19.10 15.19
C ALA A 500 12.89 -19.60 14.12
N VAL A 501 12.62 -19.40 12.83
CA VAL A 501 13.53 -19.84 11.76
C VAL A 501 14.84 -19.03 11.72
N ASN A 502 14.79 -17.71 11.95
CA ASN A 502 15.98 -16.87 11.99
C ASN A 502 16.01 -15.96 13.22
N PRO A 503 16.51 -16.45 14.37
CA PRO A 503 16.58 -15.67 15.60
C PRO A 503 17.60 -14.53 15.54
N ARG A 504 18.44 -14.47 14.51
CA ARG A 504 19.44 -13.42 14.29
C ARG A 504 18.90 -12.23 13.49
N ALA A 505 17.75 -12.38 12.83
CA ALA A 505 17.17 -11.32 12.01
C ALA A 505 16.24 -10.42 12.82
N ARG A 506 16.28 -9.12 12.52
CA ARG A 506 15.22 -8.20 12.93
C ARG A 506 13.94 -8.50 12.15
N ILE A 507 12.77 -8.29 12.75
CA ILE A 507 11.49 -8.39 12.05
C ILE A 507 10.94 -6.99 11.78
N GLY A 508 10.86 -6.64 10.50
CA GLY A 508 10.24 -5.41 10.01
C GLY A 508 8.78 -5.63 9.59
N VAL A 509 7.93 -4.64 9.78
CA VAL A 509 6.56 -4.61 9.23
C VAL A 509 6.36 -3.34 8.43
N LYS A 510 6.04 -3.48 7.15
CA LYS A 510 5.84 -2.36 6.22
C LYS A 510 4.36 -2.02 6.07
N LEU A 511 4.01 -0.85 6.57
CA LEU A 511 2.68 -0.24 6.55
C LEU A 511 2.65 0.96 5.59
N VAL A 512 1.46 1.42 5.26
CA VAL A 512 1.24 2.63 4.46
C VAL A 512 0.54 3.68 5.31
N SER A 513 0.96 4.94 5.16
CA SER A 513 0.34 6.10 5.77
C SER A 513 -1.14 6.18 5.37
N GLY A 514 -2.02 6.27 6.36
CA GLY A 514 -3.48 6.27 6.23
C GLY A 514 -4.12 6.44 7.60
N ALA A 515 -5.40 6.79 7.65
CA ALA A 515 -6.13 7.00 8.91
C ALA A 515 -6.02 5.81 9.88
N GLY A 516 -5.55 6.08 11.10
CA GLY A 516 -5.43 5.11 12.18
C GLY A 516 -4.15 4.26 12.15
N VAL A 517 -3.19 4.60 11.28
CA VAL A 517 -1.91 3.88 11.18
C VAL A 517 -1.15 3.85 12.51
N GLY A 518 -1.28 4.87 13.36
CA GLY A 518 -0.65 4.89 14.69
C GLY A 518 -1.21 3.81 15.63
N ILE A 519 -2.52 3.57 15.59
CA ILE A 519 -3.18 2.51 16.37
C ILE A 519 -2.71 1.13 15.89
N ILE A 520 -2.66 0.94 14.57
CA ILE A 520 -2.15 -0.28 13.96
C ILE A 520 -0.69 -0.51 14.38
N ALA A 521 0.15 0.52 14.31
CA ALA A 521 1.55 0.45 14.71
C ALA A 521 1.73 0.07 16.19
N ALA A 522 0.86 0.53 17.09
CA ALA A 522 0.87 0.09 18.48
C ALA A 522 0.56 -1.42 18.62
N GLY A 523 -0.40 -1.93 17.83
CA GLY A 523 -0.65 -3.37 17.72
C GLY A 523 0.58 -4.14 17.22
N VAL A 524 1.20 -3.66 16.13
CA VAL A 524 2.41 -4.24 15.54
C VAL A 524 3.59 -4.27 16.53
N ALA A 525 3.75 -3.19 17.32
CA ALA A 525 4.75 -3.12 18.37
C ALA A 525 4.51 -4.16 19.49
N LYS A 526 3.24 -4.38 19.87
CA LYS A 526 2.85 -5.42 20.83
C LYS A 526 3.08 -6.83 20.26
N ALA A 527 2.84 -7.02 18.96
CA ALA A 527 3.06 -8.26 18.24
C ALA A 527 4.56 -8.62 18.12
N GLY A 528 5.46 -7.65 18.28
CA GLY A 528 6.90 -7.88 18.42
C GLY A 528 7.76 -7.53 17.24
N ALA A 529 7.35 -6.57 16.41
CA ALA A 529 8.21 -6.04 15.37
C ALA A 529 9.38 -5.22 15.96
N ASP A 530 10.56 -5.37 15.37
CA ASP A 530 11.76 -4.56 15.68
C ASP A 530 11.80 -3.27 14.87
N VAL A 531 11.16 -3.27 13.69
CA VAL A 531 11.11 -2.12 12.78
C VAL A 531 9.69 -1.97 12.24
N ILE A 532 9.17 -0.74 12.24
CA ILE A 532 7.92 -0.41 11.54
C ILE A 532 8.27 0.58 10.43
N THR A 533 8.00 0.22 9.18
CA THR A 533 8.16 1.12 8.03
C THR A 533 6.84 1.80 7.74
N ILE A 534 6.82 3.14 7.75
CA ILE A 534 5.68 3.96 7.28
C ILE A 534 5.99 4.46 5.87
N SER A 535 5.25 3.95 4.89
CA SER A 535 5.37 4.35 3.49
C SER A 535 4.37 5.44 3.11
N GLY A 536 4.84 6.48 2.42
CA GLY A 536 3.98 7.50 1.83
C GLY A 536 3.33 7.07 0.52
N HIS A 537 2.19 7.68 0.17
CA HIS A 537 1.44 7.47 -1.09
C HIS A 537 2.32 7.63 -2.35
N ASN A 538 3.32 8.51 -2.27
CA ASN A 538 4.26 8.81 -3.34
C ASN A 538 5.35 7.73 -3.56
N GLY A 539 5.25 6.59 -2.88
CA GLY A 539 6.13 5.43 -3.08
C GLY A 539 6.08 4.90 -4.52
N GLY A 540 7.23 4.46 -5.04
CA GLY A 540 7.36 3.94 -6.41
C GLY A 540 6.78 2.53 -6.60
N THR A 541 6.45 2.19 -7.85
CA THR A 541 6.04 0.82 -8.24
C THR A 541 6.47 0.47 -9.66
N GLY A 542 6.73 -0.81 -9.91
CA GLY A 542 6.96 -1.34 -11.25
C GLY A 542 5.68 -1.49 -12.07
N SER A 543 4.55 -1.77 -11.42
CA SER A 543 3.24 -1.97 -12.04
C SER A 543 2.11 -1.82 -11.01
N SER A 544 1.13 -0.99 -11.31
CA SER A 544 -0.05 -0.75 -10.47
C SER A 544 -1.18 -0.12 -11.29
N PRO A 545 -2.45 -0.30 -10.92
CA PRO A 545 -3.52 0.53 -11.47
C PRO A 545 -3.24 2.00 -11.21
N LEU A 546 -3.54 2.85 -12.20
CA LEU A 546 -3.34 4.29 -12.12
C LEU A 546 -4.20 4.94 -11.03
N THR A 547 -5.43 4.44 -10.88
CA THR A 547 -6.38 4.86 -9.85
C THR A 547 -5.82 4.66 -8.45
N SER A 548 -5.14 3.53 -8.19
CA SER A 548 -4.47 3.27 -6.91
C SER A 548 -3.34 4.29 -6.67
N ILE A 549 -2.46 4.49 -7.66
CA ILE A 549 -1.33 5.43 -7.54
C ILE A 549 -1.81 6.84 -7.13
N LYS A 550 -2.95 7.30 -7.66
CA LYS A 550 -3.46 8.65 -7.45
C LYS A 550 -4.39 8.82 -6.24
N ASN A 551 -5.12 7.77 -5.90
CA ASN A 551 -6.29 7.89 -5.02
C ASN A 551 -6.19 7.05 -3.76
N THR A 552 -5.00 6.58 -3.37
CA THR A 552 -4.82 5.80 -2.14
C THR A 552 -3.58 6.23 -1.37
N GLY A 553 -3.64 6.08 -0.04
CA GLY A 553 -2.55 6.44 0.87
C GLY A 553 -2.39 7.93 1.10
N LEU A 554 -1.65 8.26 2.15
CA LEU A 554 -1.39 9.63 2.58
C LEU A 554 0.09 10.02 2.45
N PRO A 555 0.43 11.32 2.54
CA PRO A 555 1.79 11.76 2.82
C PRO A 555 2.37 11.01 4.03
N TRP A 556 3.65 10.63 3.96
CA TRP A 556 4.28 9.92 5.07
C TRP A 556 4.48 10.83 6.28
N GLU A 557 4.56 12.14 6.07
CA GLU A 557 4.70 13.14 7.13
C GLU A 557 3.56 13.00 8.16
N ILE A 558 2.33 12.80 7.68
CA ILE A 558 1.12 12.60 8.49
C ILE A 558 1.22 11.29 9.28
N GLY A 559 1.36 10.15 8.58
CA GLY A 559 1.35 8.84 9.21
C GLY A 559 2.57 8.57 10.10
N LEU A 560 3.74 9.13 9.77
CA LEU A 560 4.95 9.00 10.60
C LEU A 560 4.76 9.73 11.93
N ARG A 561 4.25 10.97 11.89
CA ARG A 561 3.92 11.74 13.10
C ARG A 561 2.91 10.98 13.97
N GLU A 562 1.77 10.60 13.38
CA GLU A 562 0.71 9.87 14.09
C GLU A 562 1.25 8.58 14.73
N THR A 563 2.09 7.83 14.01
CA THR A 563 2.75 6.62 14.50
C THR A 563 3.70 6.91 15.65
N HIS A 564 4.56 7.92 15.50
CA HIS A 564 5.51 8.29 16.54
C HIS A 564 4.80 8.67 17.84
N GLU A 565 3.87 9.63 17.77
CA GLU A 565 3.13 10.13 18.93
C GLU A 565 2.31 9.03 19.60
N THR A 566 1.64 8.18 18.82
CA THR A 566 0.84 7.08 19.36
C THR A 566 1.71 6.06 20.08
N LEU A 567 2.88 5.70 19.53
CA LEU A 567 3.81 4.80 20.20
C LEU A 567 4.44 5.43 21.46
N VAL A 568 4.67 6.73 21.48
CA VAL A 568 5.16 7.45 22.68
C VAL A 568 4.09 7.42 23.77
N ARG A 569 2.85 7.82 23.46
CA ARG A 569 1.70 7.78 24.38
C ARG A 569 1.45 6.38 24.93
N ALA A 570 1.62 5.35 24.09
CA ALA A 570 1.44 3.96 24.49
C ALA A 570 2.64 3.38 25.30
N GLY A 571 3.76 4.11 25.44
CA GLY A 571 4.97 3.59 26.08
C GLY A 571 5.67 2.48 25.29
N LEU A 572 5.45 2.43 23.97
CA LEU A 572 5.96 1.38 23.06
C LEU A 572 7.10 1.87 22.17
N ARG A 573 7.29 3.19 22.03
CA ARG A 573 8.21 3.78 21.04
C ARG A 573 9.67 3.37 21.20
N SER A 574 10.14 3.11 22.42
CA SER A 574 11.52 2.69 22.70
C SER A 574 11.83 1.24 22.29
N ARG A 575 10.81 0.43 22.01
CA ARG A 575 10.95 -1.01 21.70
C ARG A 575 11.42 -1.29 20.28
N LEU A 576 11.29 -0.32 19.38
CA LEU A 576 11.45 -0.51 17.94
C LEU A 576 12.02 0.72 17.25
N SER A 577 12.50 0.52 16.03
CA SER A 577 12.89 1.60 15.12
C SER A 577 11.74 1.96 14.18
N LEU A 578 11.52 3.25 13.93
CA LEU A 578 10.64 3.69 12.85
C LEU A 578 11.46 3.93 11.58
N ARG A 579 11.06 3.32 10.48
CA ARG A 579 11.61 3.58 9.15
C ARG A 579 10.59 4.37 8.34
N VAL A 580 11.05 5.31 7.52
CA VAL A 580 10.18 6.04 6.60
C VAL A 580 10.67 5.91 5.16
N ASP A 581 9.73 5.78 4.21
CA ASP A 581 10.01 5.91 2.78
C ASP A 581 8.89 6.66 2.05
N GLY A 582 9.17 7.07 0.81
CA GLY A 582 8.22 7.84 0.00
C GLY A 582 8.83 9.13 -0.53
N GLY A 583 9.49 9.04 -1.68
CA GLY A 583 10.00 10.21 -2.40
C GLY A 583 11.21 10.93 -1.76
N LEU A 584 11.88 10.32 -0.77
CA LEU A 584 13.11 10.85 -0.15
C LEU A 584 14.25 10.95 -1.18
N LYS A 585 14.93 12.11 -1.24
CA LYS A 585 16.01 12.43 -2.18
C LYS A 585 17.09 13.34 -1.60
N PHE A 586 16.73 14.25 -0.70
CA PHE A 586 17.59 15.33 -0.23
C PHE A 586 17.85 15.25 1.27
N SER A 587 18.86 15.94 1.76
CA SER A 587 19.19 15.93 3.21
C SER A 587 18.05 16.49 4.06
N ARG A 588 17.31 17.49 3.53
CA ARG A 588 16.11 18.05 4.16
C ARG A 588 15.03 17.00 4.42
N ASP A 589 14.82 16.07 3.49
CA ASP A 589 13.84 14.99 3.67
C ASP A 589 14.19 14.13 4.89
N ILE A 590 15.48 13.90 5.11
CA ILE A 590 16.01 13.08 6.19
C ILE A 590 15.92 13.80 7.54
N LEU A 591 16.26 15.09 7.58
CA LEU A 591 16.15 15.90 8.80
C LEU A 591 14.70 16.04 9.24
N ILE A 592 13.78 16.35 8.32
CA ILE A 592 12.35 16.43 8.63
C ILE A 592 11.83 15.07 9.06
N GLY A 593 12.20 13.98 8.37
CA GLY A 593 11.82 12.63 8.79
C GLY A 593 12.33 12.27 10.19
N ALA A 594 13.57 12.62 10.53
CA ALA A 594 14.14 12.43 11.86
C ALA A 594 13.34 13.20 12.91
N ILE A 595 13.04 14.47 12.64
CA ILE A 595 12.24 15.32 13.54
C ILE A 595 10.84 14.75 13.76
N LEU A 596 10.19 14.28 12.69
CA LEU A 596 8.89 13.62 12.78
C LEU A 596 8.94 12.22 13.43
N GLY A 597 10.13 11.72 13.73
CA GLY A 597 10.32 10.56 14.60
C GLY A 597 10.92 9.33 13.93
N ALA A 598 11.43 9.41 12.70
CA ALA A 598 12.11 8.29 12.03
C ALA A 598 13.53 8.03 12.57
N ASP A 599 13.91 6.76 12.62
CA ASP A 599 15.26 6.28 12.94
C ASP A 599 16.05 5.85 11.69
N GLU A 600 15.33 5.35 10.68
CA GLU A 600 15.85 4.77 9.45
C GLU A 600 15.13 5.34 8.21
N PHE A 601 15.82 5.38 7.06
CA PHE A 601 15.34 6.05 5.85
C PHE A 601 15.45 5.15 4.62
N GLY A 602 14.35 5.07 3.88
CA GLY A 602 14.20 4.20 2.72
C GLY A 602 14.19 4.95 1.39
N PHE A 603 15.02 4.49 0.45
CA PHE A 603 15.18 5.09 -0.88
C PHE A 603 14.84 4.07 -1.98
N GLY A 604 13.81 4.35 -2.76
CA GLY A 604 13.48 3.58 -3.97
C GLY A 604 13.91 4.34 -5.21
N THR A 605 13.08 5.30 -5.63
CA THR A 605 13.28 6.10 -6.85
C THR A 605 14.62 6.80 -6.89
N ALA A 606 15.08 7.44 -5.80
CA ALA A 606 16.37 8.15 -5.78
C ALA A 606 17.55 7.22 -6.12
N SER A 607 17.53 6.00 -5.60
CA SER A 607 18.53 4.97 -5.89
C SER A 607 18.47 4.49 -7.34
N LEU A 608 17.26 4.41 -7.93
CA LEU A 608 17.11 4.11 -9.36
C LEU A 608 17.59 5.25 -10.25
N LEU A 609 17.36 6.51 -9.86
CA LEU A 609 17.90 7.68 -10.56
C LEU A 609 19.44 7.67 -10.49
N ALA A 610 20.03 7.36 -9.33
CA ALA A 610 21.48 7.29 -9.18
C ALA A 610 22.14 6.28 -10.15
N ILE A 611 21.44 5.19 -10.52
CA ILE A 611 21.94 4.21 -11.51
C ILE A 611 21.45 4.44 -12.95
N GLY A 612 20.85 5.61 -13.23
CA GLY A 612 20.58 6.06 -14.60
C GLY A 612 19.10 6.08 -15.03
N CYS A 613 18.14 5.90 -14.10
CA CYS A 613 16.72 6.01 -14.46
C CYS A 613 16.38 7.40 -15.00
N VAL A 614 15.65 7.44 -16.12
CA VAL A 614 15.26 8.68 -16.81
C VAL A 614 13.77 9.05 -16.61
N MET A 615 13.10 8.44 -15.64
CA MET A 615 11.67 8.66 -15.34
C MET A 615 10.73 8.48 -16.55
N ALA A 616 11.00 7.49 -17.41
CA ALA A 616 10.16 7.20 -18.57
C ALA A 616 8.74 6.69 -18.22
N ARG A 617 8.54 6.14 -17.00
CA ARG A 617 7.28 5.55 -16.51
C ARG A 617 6.74 4.38 -17.37
N GLN A 618 7.66 3.62 -17.96
CA GLN A 618 7.37 2.45 -18.79
C GLN A 618 7.77 1.12 -18.10
N CYS A 619 7.89 1.12 -16.76
CA CYS A 619 8.42 -0.02 -16.01
C CYS A 619 7.55 -1.28 -16.17
N HIS A 620 6.24 -1.08 -16.25
CA HIS A 620 5.24 -2.12 -16.48
C HIS A 620 5.28 -2.65 -17.92
N LEU A 621 5.72 -1.85 -18.89
CA LEU A 621 5.73 -2.19 -20.33
C LEU A 621 6.87 -3.14 -20.74
N ASN A 622 7.85 -3.38 -19.85
CA ASN A 622 9.09 -4.08 -20.17
C ASN A 622 9.99 -3.35 -21.19
N THR A 623 9.70 -2.09 -21.51
CA THR A 623 10.41 -1.30 -22.53
C THR A 623 11.35 -0.25 -21.91
N CYS A 624 11.95 -0.56 -20.75
CA CYS A 624 12.83 0.39 -20.07
C CYS A 624 14.00 0.82 -20.98
N PRO A 625 14.17 2.11 -21.28
CA PRO A 625 15.16 2.56 -22.29
C PRO A 625 16.61 2.39 -21.83
N VAL A 626 16.82 2.23 -20.51
CA VAL A 626 18.14 2.21 -19.85
C VAL A 626 18.43 0.90 -19.11
N GLY A 627 17.67 -0.17 -19.40
CA GLY A 627 17.95 -1.50 -18.86
C GLY A 627 17.69 -1.72 -17.37
N ILE A 628 16.99 -0.80 -16.68
CA ILE A 628 16.71 -0.89 -15.24
C ILE A 628 15.46 -1.72 -14.94
N ALA A 629 14.31 -1.38 -15.53
CA ALA A 629 13.02 -1.98 -15.20
C ALA A 629 12.50 -2.89 -16.32
N THR A 630 13.35 -3.79 -16.80
CA THR A 630 13.06 -4.69 -17.93
C THR A 630 13.75 -6.04 -17.75
N GLN A 631 13.12 -7.09 -18.27
CA GLN A 631 13.69 -8.43 -18.41
C GLN A 631 14.09 -8.76 -19.85
N ASP A 632 13.83 -7.85 -20.80
CA ASP A 632 14.29 -7.98 -22.18
C ASP A 632 15.82 -7.86 -22.24
N GLU A 633 16.49 -8.87 -22.79
CA GLU A 633 17.95 -8.95 -22.80
C GLU A 633 18.60 -7.84 -23.63
N THR A 634 17.97 -7.45 -24.75
CA THR A 634 18.47 -6.37 -25.62
C THR A 634 18.42 -5.02 -24.90
N LEU A 635 17.36 -4.78 -24.12
CA LEU A 635 17.23 -3.56 -23.32
C LEU A 635 18.10 -3.61 -22.06
N ARG A 636 18.26 -4.77 -21.42
CA ARG A 636 19.18 -4.98 -20.29
C ARG A 636 20.63 -4.69 -20.68
N ALA A 637 21.05 -5.03 -21.89
CA ALA A 637 22.37 -4.69 -22.41
C ALA A 637 22.67 -3.17 -22.45
N ARG A 638 21.65 -2.31 -22.31
CA ARG A 638 21.81 -0.85 -22.21
C ARG A 638 22.07 -0.36 -20.78
N PHE A 639 22.00 -1.25 -19.78
CA PHE A 639 22.25 -0.89 -18.40
C PHE A 639 23.71 -0.47 -18.21
N SER A 640 23.91 0.73 -17.67
CA SER A 640 25.24 1.34 -17.46
C SER A 640 25.45 1.82 -16.02
N GLY A 641 24.50 1.53 -15.12
CA GLY A 641 24.59 1.86 -13.72
C GLY A 641 25.71 1.07 -13.03
N LYS A 642 26.36 1.70 -12.05
CA LYS A 642 27.46 1.07 -11.29
C LYS A 642 27.26 1.27 -9.78
N PRO A 643 27.76 0.34 -8.94
CA PRO A 643 27.66 0.51 -7.48
C PRO A 643 28.26 1.82 -6.99
N GLU A 644 29.33 2.27 -7.63
CA GLU A 644 30.05 3.52 -7.30
C GLU A 644 29.16 4.76 -7.46
N MET A 645 28.19 4.73 -8.39
CA MET A 645 27.24 5.83 -8.58
C MET A 645 26.30 6.00 -7.38
N VAL A 646 25.82 4.87 -6.84
CA VAL A 646 24.96 4.83 -5.65
C VAL A 646 25.74 5.22 -4.40
N ILE A 647 26.97 4.71 -4.28
CA ILE A 647 27.91 5.07 -3.21
C ILE A 647 28.19 6.57 -3.21
N ALA A 648 28.47 7.16 -4.38
CA ALA A 648 28.73 8.59 -4.53
C ALA A 648 27.52 9.45 -4.14
N TYR A 649 26.31 9.02 -4.47
CA TYR A 649 25.08 9.72 -4.07
C TYR A 649 24.89 9.69 -2.54
N PHE A 650 24.93 8.50 -1.93
CA PHE A 650 24.65 8.37 -0.50
C PHE A 650 25.74 8.96 0.39
N ARG A 651 27.02 8.90 0.00
CA ARG A 651 28.10 9.58 0.74
C ARG A 651 27.91 11.08 0.75
N ALA A 652 27.65 11.67 -0.42
CA ALA A 652 27.42 13.11 -0.52
C ALA A 652 26.18 13.55 0.28
N LEU A 653 25.11 12.74 0.26
CA LEU A 653 23.93 12.96 1.10
C LEU A 653 24.24 12.89 2.60
N ALA A 654 25.01 11.89 3.04
CA ALA A 654 25.42 11.77 4.44
C ALA A 654 26.27 12.96 4.89
N ASP A 655 27.25 13.37 4.07
CA ASP A 655 28.09 14.54 4.36
C ASP A 655 27.28 15.83 4.46
N GLU A 656 26.27 15.99 3.60
CA GLU A 656 25.39 17.16 3.65
C GLU A 656 24.48 17.15 4.87
N ILE A 657 23.98 15.99 5.28
CA ILE A 657 23.25 15.83 6.54
C ILE A 657 24.13 16.23 7.72
N ARG A 658 25.40 15.83 7.76
CA ARG A 658 26.32 16.22 8.84
C ARG A 658 26.49 17.73 8.94
N LYS A 659 26.67 18.41 7.80
CA LYS A 659 26.78 19.88 7.77
C LYS A 659 25.50 20.55 8.29
N LYS A 660 24.34 20.05 7.89
CA LYS A 660 23.06 20.60 8.35
C LYS A 660 22.77 20.29 9.82
N LEU A 661 23.16 19.13 10.33
CA LEU A 661 23.14 18.82 11.76
C LEU A 661 24.02 19.79 12.57
N ALA A 662 25.25 20.01 12.11
CA ALA A 662 26.17 20.98 12.72
C ALA A 662 25.55 22.39 12.77
N ALA A 663 24.98 22.84 11.65
CA ALA A 663 24.30 24.14 11.56
C ALA A 663 23.03 24.23 12.41
N LEU A 664 22.33 23.11 12.60
CA LEU A 664 21.14 23.02 13.44
C LEU A 664 21.49 23.01 14.94
N GLY A 665 22.72 22.63 15.29
CA GLY A 665 23.17 22.47 16.68
C GLY A 665 22.90 21.09 17.27
N ALA A 666 22.81 20.05 16.43
CA ALA A 666 22.58 18.67 16.84
C ALA A 666 23.78 17.78 16.50
N ASN A 667 24.22 16.94 17.42
CA ASN A 667 25.36 16.04 17.20
C ASN A 667 24.94 14.75 16.48
N SER A 668 23.64 14.42 16.42
CA SER A 668 23.16 13.23 15.71
C SER A 668 21.70 13.36 15.26
N LEU A 669 21.30 12.56 14.28
CA LEU A 669 19.90 12.39 13.88
C LEU A 669 19.02 11.89 15.03
N THR A 670 19.60 11.18 16.00
CA THR A 670 18.85 10.66 17.16
C THR A 670 18.35 11.80 18.06
N GLU A 671 19.11 12.89 18.19
CA GLU A 671 18.73 14.06 19.00
C GLU A 671 17.53 14.80 18.43
N LEU A 672 17.30 14.69 17.12
CA LEU A 672 16.16 15.33 16.46
C LEU A 672 14.84 14.59 16.69
N LYS A 673 14.86 13.35 17.15
CA LYS A 673 13.66 12.51 17.23
C LYS A 673 12.54 13.16 18.07
N GLY A 674 11.42 13.49 17.43
CA GLY A 674 10.29 14.13 18.09
C GLY A 674 10.54 15.59 18.48
N ALA A 675 11.62 16.21 17.99
CA ALA A 675 12.00 17.60 18.29
C ALA A 675 11.23 18.60 17.43
N TYR A 676 9.90 18.65 17.57
CA TYR A 676 9.01 19.44 16.71
C TYR A 676 9.29 20.97 16.73
N ASP A 677 9.84 21.51 17.81
CA ASP A 677 10.39 22.89 17.93
C ASP A 677 11.51 23.20 16.94
N CYS A 678 12.20 22.18 16.45
CA CYS A 678 13.21 22.36 15.41
C CYS A 678 12.58 22.58 14.03
N LEU A 679 11.26 22.65 13.91
CA LEU A 679 10.55 22.94 12.66
C LEU A 679 9.69 24.19 12.78
N ARG A 680 9.62 24.95 11.69
CA ARG A 680 8.67 26.05 11.53
C ARG A 680 8.16 26.13 10.09
N PRO A 681 7.07 26.85 9.84
CA PRO A 681 6.66 27.21 8.49
C PRO A 681 7.76 27.96 7.74
N ARG A 682 8.02 27.57 6.50
CA ARG A 682 9.03 28.19 5.62
C ARG A 682 8.66 29.60 5.14
N SER A 683 7.38 29.92 5.13
CA SER A 683 6.85 31.23 4.75
C SER A 683 5.66 31.58 5.64
N PRO A 684 5.42 32.87 5.95
CA PRO A 684 4.19 33.30 6.62
C PRO A 684 2.91 32.87 5.90
N ASN A 685 2.95 32.77 4.56
CA ASN A 685 1.82 32.28 3.75
C ASN A 685 1.51 30.80 3.99
N TYR A 686 2.44 30.08 4.61
CA TYR A 686 2.28 28.70 5.03
C TYR A 686 2.17 28.61 6.54
N ALA A 687 1.78 29.65 7.28
CA ALA A 687 1.77 29.56 8.75
C ALA A 687 0.75 28.54 9.29
N GLU A 688 -0.35 28.33 8.55
CA GLU A 688 -1.52 27.56 8.98
C GLU A 688 -1.62 26.16 8.29
N THR A 689 -1.11 25.98 7.07
CA THR A 689 -1.06 24.67 6.37
C THR A 689 -0.20 23.59 7.06
N PRO A 690 0.88 23.93 7.78
CA PRO A 690 1.71 23.02 8.55
C PRO A 690 1.02 22.32 9.70
N ALA A 691 -0.20 22.70 10.10
CA ALA A 691 -0.97 21.96 11.10
C ALA A 691 -1.12 20.46 10.73
N LEU A 692 -1.20 20.16 9.43
CA LEU A 692 -1.18 18.80 8.88
C LEU A 692 0.08 18.00 9.24
N ALA A 693 1.20 18.66 9.51
CA ALA A 693 2.48 18.06 9.89
C ALA A 693 2.96 18.41 11.31
N LEU A 694 2.46 19.50 11.91
CA LEU A 694 2.85 20.06 13.19
C LEU A 694 1.59 20.42 13.97
N GLU A 695 1.10 19.51 14.82
CA GLU A 695 0.15 19.88 15.86
C GLU A 695 0.92 20.35 17.09
N SER A 696 0.38 21.35 17.79
CA SER A 696 1.05 22.15 18.83
C SER A 696 1.47 21.41 20.12
N ASN A 697 1.39 20.09 20.19
CA ASN A 697 1.74 19.35 21.41
C ASN A 697 3.23 18.95 21.42
N MET A 698 3.99 19.72 22.21
CA MET A 698 5.45 19.68 22.31
C MET A 698 6.01 18.56 23.21
N ASP A 699 5.16 17.77 23.86
CA ASP A 699 5.57 16.81 24.91
C ASP A 699 5.88 15.38 24.42
N PHE A 700 5.93 15.14 23.10
CA PHE A 700 6.12 13.78 22.55
C PHE A 700 7.58 13.35 22.35
N ARG A 701 8.57 14.10 22.84
CA ARG A 701 10.00 13.77 22.67
C ARG A 701 10.44 12.50 23.39
N ILE A 702 9.93 12.24 24.60
CA ILE A 702 10.48 11.23 25.51
C ILE A 702 9.47 10.11 25.72
N ALA A 703 9.75 8.94 25.17
CA ALA A 703 9.06 7.73 25.57
C ALA A 703 9.55 7.31 26.97
N PRO A 704 8.67 7.01 27.94
CA PRO A 704 9.11 6.40 29.19
C PRO A 704 9.81 5.07 28.88
N GLN A 705 11.02 4.89 29.40
CA GLN A 705 11.79 3.68 29.20
C GLN A 705 11.10 2.52 29.92
N GLN A 706 10.36 1.69 29.19
CA GLN A 706 9.85 0.42 29.70
C GLN A 706 10.91 -0.67 29.59
N VAL A 707 10.90 -1.56 30.57
CA VAL A 707 11.65 -2.83 30.63
C VAL A 707 11.49 -3.58 29.29
N PRO A 708 12.53 -4.26 28.76
CA PRO A 708 12.43 -5.04 27.54
C PRO A 708 11.18 -5.93 27.54
N GLY A 709 10.37 -5.85 26.48
CA GLY A 709 9.18 -6.69 26.34
C GLY A 709 9.55 -8.17 26.14
N LEU A 710 8.58 -9.06 26.31
CA LEU A 710 8.66 -10.53 26.15
C LEU A 710 9.40 -11.03 24.89
N HIS A 711 9.54 -10.18 23.87
CA HIS A 711 10.19 -10.52 22.60
C HIS A 711 11.69 -10.85 22.75
N ALA A 712 12.39 -10.24 23.70
CA ALA A 712 13.78 -10.60 24.00
C ALA A 712 13.88 -11.98 24.69
N SER A 713 12.87 -12.37 25.48
CA SER A 713 12.82 -13.71 26.08
C SER A 713 12.42 -14.83 25.11
N LEU A 714 11.76 -14.52 23.99
CA LEU A 714 11.45 -15.52 22.95
C LEU A 714 12.69 -15.94 22.16
N SER A 715 13.63 -15.02 21.88
CA SER A 715 14.92 -15.38 21.28
C SER A 715 15.76 -16.33 22.15
N GLU A 716 15.62 -16.23 23.48
CA GLU A 716 16.29 -17.12 24.43
C GLU A 716 15.54 -18.46 24.58
N ALA A 717 14.20 -18.46 24.51
CA ALA A 717 13.38 -19.67 24.58
C ALA A 717 13.42 -20.55 23.31
N HIS A 718 13.78 -19.97 22.15
CA HIS A 718 13.92 -20.70 20.88
C HIS A 718 15.37 -21.13 20.57
N ALA A 719 16.30 -20.96 21.51
CA ALA A 719 17.57 -21.68 21.42
C ALA A 719 17.25 -23.18 21.31
N PRO A 720 17.81 -23.93 20.33
CA PRO A 720 17.56 -25.35 20.23
C PRO A 720 17.97 -26.01 21.55
N GLN A 721 16.98 -26.40 22.34
CA GLN A 721 17.20 -27.33 23.43
C GLN A 721 17.37 -28.70 22.77
N ASP A 722 18.57 -29.23 22.97
CA ASP A 722 18.96 -30.63 22.82
C ASP A 722 19.47 -31.12 21.45
N ASP A 723 20.39 -32.07 21.61
CA ASP A 723 21.21 -32.77 20.65
C ASP A 723 20.53 -33.14 19.33
N PHE A 724 21.31 -33.07 18.25
CA PHE A 724 20.98 -33.61 16.93
C PHE A 724 20.89 -35.15 16.90
N GLU A 725 20.79 -35.80 18.06
CA GLU A 725 20.65 -37.24 18.14
C GLU A 725 19.24 -37.69 17.74
N SER A 726 19.22 -38.79 16.98
CA SER A 726 18.04 -39.53 16.53
C SER A 726 17.36 -40.26 17.70
N ASP A 727 17.12 -39.58 18.82
CA ASP A 727 16.44 -40.21 19.94
C ASP A 727 14.96 -40.37 19.55
N LEU A 728 14.55 -41.62 19.32
CA LEU A 728 13.25 -42.07 18.80
C LEU A 728 12.09 -41.88 19.81
N ARG A 729 12.23 -40.94 20.75
CA ARG A 729 11.22 -40.69 21.78
C ARG A 729 10.08 -39.88 21.18
N THR A 730 8.85 -40.38 21.36
CA THR A 730 7.63 -39.62 21.06
C THR A 730 7.53 -38.40 21.98
N VAL A 731 7.35 -37.22 21.40
CA VAL A 731 7.25 -35.95 22.13
C VAL A 731 5.78 -35.57 22.29
N SER A 732 5.30 -35.42 23.52
CA SER A 732 3.95 -34.93 23.77
C SER A 732 3.87 -33.42 23.54
N ILE A 733 2.86 -32.97 22.78
CA ILE A 733 2.65 -31.55 22.42
C ILE A 733 1.20 -31.11 22.66
N ARG A 734 1.03 -29.80 22.82
CA ARG A 734 -0.25 -29.11 23.06
C ARG A 734 -0.41 -27.95 22.10
N ASN A 735 -1.64 -27.44 21.98
CA ASN A 735 -1.97 -26.34 21.06
C ASN A 735 -1.21 -25.03 21.36
N SER A 736 -0.61 -24.91 22.55
CA SER A 736 0.29 -23.82 22.94
C SER A 736 1.68 -23.91 22.30
N ASP A 737 2.09 -25.10 21.83
CA ASP A 737 3.39 -25.37 21.23
C ASP A 737 3.34 -25.04 19.73
N ARG A 738 3.85 -23.85 19.39
CA ARG A 738 3.71 -23.23 18.07
C ARG A 738 5.02 -23.26 17.30
N SER A 739 4.91 -23.25 15.97
CA SER A 739 6.07 -23.17 15.05
C SER A 739 7.10 -24.30 15.21
N ILE A 740 6.66 -25.47 15.69
CA ILE A 740 7.52 -26.64 15.90
C ILE A 740 8.23 -26.98 14.58
N GLY A 741 9.56 -27.11 14.63
CA GLY A 741 10.41 -27.42 13.47
C GLY A 741 11.02 -26.21 12.74
N ALA A 742 10.48 -25.00 12.92
CA ALA A 742 11.01 -23.80 12.26
C ALA A 742 12.45 -23.49 12.72
N ALA A 743 12.71 -23.49 14.03
CA ALA A 743 14.03 -23.25 14.60
C ALA A 743 15.06 -24.30 14.18
N LEU A 744 14.66 -25.58 14.22
CA LEU A 744 15.46 -26.70 13.73
C LEU A 744 15.86 -26.49 12.26
N SER A 745 14.88 -26.19 11.41
CA SER A 745 15.11 -25.99 9.97
C SER A 745 16.02 -24.81 9.68
N GLY A 746 15.87 -23.73 10.44
CA GLY A 746 16.77 -22.57 10.37
C GLY A 746 18.21 -22.91 10.73
N GLU A 747 18.42 -23.70 11.79
CA GLU A 747 19.77 -24.09 12.20
C GLU A 747 20.44 -25.05 11.20
N LEU A 748 19.67 -25.99 10.64
CA LEU A 748 20.17 -26.87 9.58
C LEU A 748 20.51 -26.09 8.30
N ALA A 749 19.67 -25.13 7.91
CA ALA A 749 19.94 -24.28 6.74
C ALA A 749 21.23 -23.45 6.95
N ARG A 750 21.42 -22.85 8.13
CA ARG A 750 22.66 -22.14 8.48
C ARG A 750 23.88 -23.07 8.48
N SER A 751 23.75 -24.28 9.01
CA SER A 751 24.83 -25.26 9.05
C SER A 751 25.26 -25.70 7.64
N ARG A 752 24.28 -25.92 6.74
CA ARG A 752 24.53 -26.19 5.31
C ARG A 752 25.23 -25.03 4.62
N ALA A 753 24.74 -23.81 4.82
CA ALA A 753 25.35 -22.60 4.26
C ALA A 753 26.81 -22.40 4.74
N ALA A 754 27.14 -22.84 5.95
CA ALA A 754 28.50 -22.81 6.51
C ALA A 754 29.42 -23.96 6.03
N GLY A 755 28.95 -24.84 5.13
CA GLY A 755 29.72 -25.98 4.62
C GLY A 755 29.95 -27.10 5.65
N ARG A 756 29.19 -27.12 6.76
CA ARG A 756 29.33 -28.10 7.84
C ARG A 756 28.41 -29.31 7.59
N VAL A 757 29.01 -30.40 7.08
CA VAL A 757 28.63 -31.84 7.17
C VAL A 757 27.29 -32.29 6.54
N SER A 758 27.26 -33.56 6.11
CA SER A 758 26.06 -34.35 5.83
C SER A 758 25.21 -34.50 7.10
N ILE A 759 24.05 -33.85 7.15
CA ILE A 759 23.11 -34.00 8.25
C ILE A 759 22.37 -35.34 8.07
N PRO A 760 22.46 -36.30 9.02
CA PRO A 760 21.64 -37.51 8.97
C PRO A 760 20.15 -37.16 8.99
N GLY A 761 19.31 -37.98 8.36
CA GLY A 761 17.86 -37.75 8.35
C GLY A 761 17.30 -37.68 9.77
N ILE A 762 16.60 -36.60 10.11
CA ILE A 762 15.99 -36.38 11.41
C ILE A 762 14.53 -36.85 11.33
N VAL A 763 14.18 -37.85 12.13
CA VAL A 763 12.79 -38.29 12.30
C VAL A 763 12.33 -37.96 13.71
N LYS A 764 11.21 -37.23 13.85
CA LYS A 764 10.60 -36.92 15.14
C LYS A 764 9.13 -37.31 15.14
N GLU A 765 8.72 -37.99 16.20
CA GLU A 765 7.34 -38.41 16.41
C GLU A 765 6.73 -37.58 17.54
N PHE A 766 5.51 -37.11 17.32
CA PHE A 766 4.77 -36.23 18.21
C PHE A 766 3.40 -36.84 18.53
N GLN A 767 2.90 -36.59 19.73
CA GLN A 767 1.56 -37.01 20.14
C GLN A 767 0.81 -35.85 20.79
N GLY A 768 -0.42 -35.60 20.34
CA GLY A 768 -1.31 -34.57 20.92
C GLY A 768 -1.86 -33.61 19.88
N SER A 769 -2.06 -32.35 20.27
CA SER A 769 -2.62 -31.30 19.41
C SER A 769 -1.54 -30.27 19.14
N ALA A 770 -1.08 -30.12 17.89
CA ALA A 770 -0.06 -29.13 17.56
C ALA A 770 -0.65 -27.72 17.44
N GLY A 771 0.04 -26.72 17.98
CA GLY A 771 -0.34 -25.32 17.78
C GLY A 771 -0.16 -24.83 16.35
N GLN A 772 -0.39 -23.53 16.13
CA GLN A 772 -0.21 -22.89 14.83
C GLN A 772 1.19 -23.13 14.26
N SER A 773 1.27 -23.24 12.93
CA SER A 773 2.54 -23.32 12.19
C SER A 773 3.37 -24.58 12.45
N PHE A 774 2.74 -25.72 12.75
CA PHE A 774 3.44 -27.01 12.87
C PHE A 774 4.18 -27.37 11.58
N GLY A 775 5.50 -27.57 11.67
CA GLY A 775 6.35 -27.85 10.52
C GLY A 775 6.54 -26.65 9.57
N ALA A 776 6.36 -25.42 10.07
CA ALA A 776 6.64 -24.23 9.26
C ALA A 776 8.12 -24.21 8.81
N PHE A 777 8.32 -23.92 7.52
CA PHE A 777 9.63 -23.86 6.85
C PHE A 777 10.45 -25.15 6.95
N LEU A 778 9.79 -26.32 7.14
CA LEU A 778 10.50 -27.57 7.37
C LEU A 778 11.43 -27.91 6.21
N GLY A 779 12.73 -27.99 6.51
CA GLY A 779 13.78 -28.23 5.52
C GLY A 779 13.94 -29.70 5.14
N SER A 780 14.55 -29.95 3.97
CA SER A 780 14.89 -31.30 3.53
C SER A 780 15.72 -32.08 4.55
N GLY A 781 15.43 -33.37 4.71
CA GLY A 781 16.09 -34.26 5.67
C GLY A 781 15.45 -34.27 7.07
N ILE A 782 14.26 -33.66 7.22
CA ILE A 782 13.48 -33.71 8.45
C ILE A 782 12.10 -34.32 8.15
N ASP A 783 11.74 -35.36 8.91
CA ASP A 783 10.46 -36.06 8.84
C ASP A 783 9.74 -35.96 10.18
N PHE A 784 8.56 -35.35 10.18
CA PHE A 784 7.69 -35.24 11.35
C PHE A 784 6.49 -36.17 11.21
N LYS A 785 6.18 -36.92 12.27
CA LYS A 785 4.96 -37.69 12.40
C LYS A 785 4.17 -37.19 13.60
N LEU A 786 2.89 -36.90 13.42
CA LEU A 786 1.99 -36.46 14.48
C LEU A 786 0.84 -37.46 14.63
N GLU A 787 0.77 -38.09 15.80
CA GLU A 787 -0.41 -38.81 16.26
C GLU A 787 -1.35 -37.85 17.00
N GLY A 788 -2.38 -37.39 16.31
CA GLY A 788 -3.36 -36.42 16.79
C GLY A 788 -3.80 -35.45 15.70
N GLU A 789 -3.83 -34.16 16.01
CA GLU A 789 -4.35 -33.10 15.14
C GLU A 789 -3.47 -31.84 15.21
N ALA A 790 -3.57 -30.96 14.22
CA ALA A 790 -2.84 -29.69 14.17
C ALA A 790 -3.77 -28.53 13.82
N ASN A 791 -3.47 -27.35 14.35
CA ASN A 791 -4.21 -26.13 14.03
C ASN A 791 -3.81 -25.57 12.63
N ASP A 792 -3.98 -24.27 12.39
CA ASP A 792 -3.71 -23.60 11.12
C ASP A 792 -2.22 -23.59 10.76
N TYR A 793 -1.94 -23.33 9.48
CA TYR A 793 -0.61 -23.09 8.94
C TYR A 793 0.35 -24.28 9.00
N VAL A 794 -0.18 -25.51 9.10
CA VAL A 794 0.62 -26.73 8.95
C VAL A 794 1.45 -26.64 7.68
N ALA A 795 2.74 -26.92 7.78
CA ALA A 795 3.67 -26.91 6.66
C ALA A 795 3.76 -25.56 5.91
N LYS A 796 3.44 -24.44 6.57
CA LYS A 796 3.63 -23.08 6.02
C LYS A 796 5.06 -22.91 5.49
N GLY A 797 5.20 -22.52 4.23
CA GLY A 797 6.50 -22.35 3.56
C GLY A 797 7.36 -23.62 3.52
N LEU A 798 6.75 -24.81 3.45
CA LEU A 798 7.49 -26.09 3.41
C LEU A 798 8.63 -26.05 2.38
N SER A 799 9.83 -26.42 2.84
CA SER A 799 11.11 -26.23 2.13
C SER A 799 11.87 -27.56 1.96
N GLY A 800 11.13 -28.66 1.81
CA GLY A 800 11.69 -29.97 1.47
C GLY A 800 11.52 -31.07 2.52
N GLY A 801 11.01 -30.76 3.72
CA GLY A 801 10.73 -31.76 4.75
C GLY A 801 9.47 -32.59 4.47
N THR A 802 9.26 -33.63 5.29
CA THR A 802 8.08 -34.50 5.25
C THR A 802 7.27 -34.36 6.53
N ILE A 803 5.94 -34.25 6.40
CA ILE A 803 5.04 -34.21 7.55
C ILE A 803 3.91 -35.23 7.33
N ALA A 804 3.65 -36.06 8.34
CA ALA A 804 2.53 -36.99 8.37
C ALA A 804 1.66 -36.76 9.60
N ILE A 805 0.35 -36.64 9.45
CA ILE A 805 -0.62 -36.42 10.53
C ILE A 805 -1.70 -37.50 10.49
N THR A 806 -1.97 -38.15 11.62
CA THR A 806 -3.03 -39.15 11.77
C THR A 806 -3.60 -39.17 13.19
N ALA A 807 -4.90 -39.40 13.32
CA ALA A 807 -5.54 -39.74 14.60
C ALA A 807 -6.07 -41.20 14.59
N GLY A 808 -5.43 -42.06 13.80
CA GLY A 808 -5.84 -43.45 13.58
C GLY A 808 -6.89 -43.61 12.48
N THR A 809 -7.07 -44.85 12.01
CA THR A 809 -7.95 -45.19 10.87
C THR A 809 -9.43 -44.89 11.15
N GLY A 810 -9.84 -44.87 12.41
CA GLY A 810 -11.20 -44.51 12.81
C GLY A 810 -11.54 -43.05 12.52
N ALA A 811 -10.59 -42.12 12.74
CA ALA A 811 -10.77 -40.69 12.48
C ALA A 811 -10.83 -40.39 10.98
N SER A 812 -9.92 -40.99 10.21
CA SER A 812 -9.92 -40.97 8.74
C SER A 812 -11.28 -41.42 8.17
N ARG A 813 -11.78 -42.59 8.58
CA ARG A 813 -13.07 -43.12 8.10
C ARG A 813 -14.28 -42.23 8.42
N ARG A 814 -14.25 -41.48 9.52
CA ARG A 814 -15.30 -40.51 9.87
C ARG A 814 -15.18 -39.19 9.09
N GLY A 815 -14.02 -38.91 8.49
CA GLY A 815 -13.72 -37.64 7.87
C GLY A 815 -13.47 -36.53 8.89
N ASP A 816 -12.80 -36.86 10.01
CA ASP A 816 -12.44 -35.86 11.03
C ASP A 816 -11.46 -34.82 10.44
N VAL A 817 -11.53 -33.58 10.93
CA VAL A 817 -10.59 -32.51 10.56
C VAL A 817 -9.33 -32.66 11.42
N LEU A 818 -8.17 -32.83 10.78
CA LEU A 818 -6.89 -33.04 11.46
C LEU A 818 -5.87 -31.92 11.20
N ALA A 819 -6.16 -30.99 10.29
CA ALA A 819 -5.37 -29.80 10.03
C ALA A 819 -6.28 -28.59 9.84
N GLY A 820 -5.86 -27.43 10.34
CA GLY A 820 -6.60 -26.17 10.19
C GLY A 820 -6.55 -25.58 8.77
N ASN A 821 -6.55 -24.26 8.71
CA ASN A 821 -6.60 -23.47 7.48
C ASN A 821 -5.21 -23.11 6.95
N THR A 822 -5.15 -22.67 5.69
CA THR A 822 -3.94 -22.09 5.06
C THR A 822 -2.73 -23.04 5.17
N VAL A 823 -2.99 -24.35 5.14
CA VAL A 823 -1.98 -25.40 5.13
C VAL A 823 -1.13 -25.27 3.86
N LEU A 824 0.19 -25.50 3.97
CA LEU A 824 1.15 -25.41 2.86
C LEU A 824 1.27 -24.03 2.21
N TYR A 825 0.89 -22.97 2.92
CA TYR A 825 0.95 -21.62 2.35
C TYR A 825 2.35 -21.26 1.84
N GLY A 826 2.48 -21.06 0.53
CA GLY A 826 3.74 -20.69 -0.09
C GLY A 826 4.82 -21.78 -0.08
N ALA A 827 4.45 -23.04 0.14
CA ALA A 827 5.38 -24.16 0.11
C ALA A 827 6.10 -24.27 -1.24
N THR A 828 7.40 -24.57 -1.24
CA THR A 828 8.23 -24.66 -2.45
C THR A 828 8.65 -26.09 -2.79
N SER A 829 8.72 -26.96 -1.78
CA SER A 829 9.10 -28.38 -1.92
C SER A 829 8.77 -29.14 -0.65
N GLY A 830 8.82 -30.47 -0.70
CA GLY A 830 8.53 -31.35 0.44
C GLY A 830 7.22 -32.10 0.30
N GLN A 831 6.83 -32.83 1.34
CA GLN A 831 5.68 -33.72 1.33
C GLN A 831 4.80 -33.56 2.58
N LEU A 832 3.49 -33.53 2.40
CA LEU A 832 2.50 -33.53 3.47
C LEU A 832 1.49 -34.66 3.29
N PHE A 833 1.28 -35.46 4.32
CA PHE A 833 0.28 -36.53 4.35
C PHE A 833 -0.65 -36.31 5.56
N VAL A 834 -1.95 -36.16 5.31
CA VAL A 834 -2.95 -35.98 6.36
C VAL A 834 -4.03 -37.05 6.20
N ALA A 835 -4.08 -38.00 7.14
CA ALA A 835 -5.08 -39.06 7.18
C ALA A 835 -6.40 -38.57 7.80
N GLY A 836 -6.96 -37.52 7.18
CA GLY A 836 -8.16 -36.79 7.59
C GLY A 836 -8.37 -35.54 6.72
N ARG A 837 -9.29 -34.67 7.11
CA ARG A 837 -9.60 -33.43 6.38
C ARG A 837 -8.73 -32.26 6.85
N ALA A 838 -8.54 -31.28 5.95
CA ALA A 838 -8.00 -29.96 6.25
C ALA A 838 -9.07 -28.87 6.09
N GLY A 839 -8.82 -27.70 6.68
CA GLY A 839 -9.69 -26.53 6.59
C GLY A 839 -9.62 -25.79 5.25
N GLU A 840 -9.96 -24.50 5.32
CA GLU A 840 -10.02 -23.56 4.21
C GLU A 840 -8.63 -23.26 3.64
N ARG A 841 -8.57 -22.89 2.35
CA ARG A 841 -7.32 -22.43 1.69
C ARG A 841 -6.16 -23.43 1.76
N PHE A 842 -6.47 -24.72 1.76
CA PHE A 842 -5.46 -25.77 1.69
C PHE A 842 -4.57 -25.60 0.45
N ALA A 843 -3.25 -25.71 0.62
CA ALA A 843 -2.27 -25.56 -0.45
C ALA A 843 -2.32 -24.23 -1.20
N ILE A 844 -2.80 -23.17 -0.54
CA ILE A 844 -2.81 -21.82 -1.11
C ILE A 844 -1.39 -21.38 -1.46
N ARG A 845 -1.17 -20.88 -2.67
CA ARG A 845 0.16 -20.51 -3.17
C ARG A 845 1.20 -21.64 -3.13
N ASN A 846 0.79 -22.92 -3.12
CA ASN A 846 1.74 -24.02 -3.23
C ASN A 846 2.50 -23.95 -4.57
N SER A 847 3.82 -23.97 -4.48
CA SER A 847 4.74 -23.76 -5.60
C SER A 847 5.65 -24.96 -5.86
N GLY A 848 5.43 -26.10 -5.19
CA GLY A 848 6.18 -27.32 -5.47
C GLY A 848 6.16 -28.41 -4.41
N ALA A 849 5.36 -28.29 -3.35
CA ALA A 849 5.16 -29.37 -2.39
C ALA A 849 4.11 -30.38 -2.89
N LEU A 850 4.32 -31.65 -2.54
CA LEU A 850 3.34 -32.72 -2.75
C LEU A 850 2.47 -32.86 -1.50
N ALA A 851 1.16 -33.02 -1.67
CA ALA A 851 0.26 -33.23 -0.55
C ALA A 851 -0.78 -34.31 -0.84
N VAL A 852 -1.09 -35.12 0.17
CA VAL A 852 -2.21 -36.07 0.17
C VAL A 852 -3.06 -35.80 1.41
N VAL A 853 -4.35 -35.57 1.21
CA VAL A 853 -5.34 -35.23 2.24
C VAL A 853 -6.68 -35.86 1.87
N GLU A 854 -7.50 -36.21 2.86
CA GLU A 854 -8.78 -36.92 2.65
C GLU A 854 -9.99 -35.98 2.47
N GLY A 855 -9.75 -34.67 2.46
CA GLY A 855 -10.74 -33.64 2.11
C GLY A 855 -10.26 -32.25 2.51
N VAL A 856 -10.79 -31.20 1.87
CA VAL A 856 -10.40 -29.80 2.11
C VAL A 856 -11.63 -28.90 2.22
N GLY A 857 -11.47 -27.71 2.81
CA GLY A 857 -12.46 -26.63 2.78
C GLY A 857 -12.54 -25.90 1.44
N GLN A 858 -13.15 -24.72 1.42
CA GLN A 858 -13.21 -23.84 0.25
C GLN A 858 -11.82 -23.26 -0.08
N HIS A 859 -11.69 -22.74 -1.31
CA HIS A 859 -10.46 -22.12 -1.82
C HIS A 859 -9.22 -23.04 -1.79
N GLY A 860 -9.41 -24.36 -1.85
CA GLY A 860 -8.31 -25.32 -1.97
C GLY A 860 -7.52 -25.13 -3.27
N CYS A 861 -6.19 -25.20 -3.18
CA CYS A 861 -5.23 -25.01 -4.28
C CYS A 861 -5.36 -23.65 -4.98
N GLU A 862 -5.79 -22.61 -4.26
CA GLU A 862 -5.88 -21.27 -4.81
C GLU A 862 -4.49 -20.67 -5.08
N TYR A 863 -4.37 -19.96 -6.22
CA TYR A 863 -3.15 -19.40 -6.81
C TYR A 863 -2.13 -20.45 -7.29
#